data_AF-A0A1Z5KHF4-F1
#
_entry.id   AF-A0A1Z5KHF4-F1
#
_cell.length_a   1.000
_cell.length_b   1.000
_cell.length_c   1.000
_cell.angle_alpha   90.00
_cell.angle_beta   90.00
_cell.angle_gamma   90.00
#
_symmetry.space_group_name_H-M   'P 1'
#
loop_
_entity.id
_entity.type
_entity.pdbx_description
1 polymer ?
#
loop_
_entity_poly.entity_id
_entity_poly.type
_entity_poly.pdbx_seq_one_letter_code
_entity_poly.pdbx_strand_id
1 'polypeptide(L)'
;MIDAASFFLLVCCCCCTQNAVSALSQQVAPHRSLQSNNNTTVLFGTRNGYDQGGNATMCWQTTWNSSAQESQKSNLIESSNEEMFALSDESQLLPECFAGTMLSVNSYDLEQEPQLFLGRPYTVGMDLEMDFAQVTIPLQNKTLPDIWEIYFRLHLCDALQGWCDPIRDTRSEDAVLTRAQADQPLPGEPVAEFPETADKWVYNPNVTLNGLTLMGEDYYYGRWCKWKLRRQNTTTLYRTTIPITIEFPLPTNDNSIYEKMGARPFVLLGQAVVPLGLTAEGEQVRLDVAQTVPSKVVYVSPPPEIAVVGNRTKIVLAVVIAVAGMFAFVCFGAIVVYRQHAMMRLAQAPFLALMAAACLVQIVFSFTHLPTKDEYCQLRGPLVQLPIALVAAVLVGRVWRVYGTLSAVQRLGRSSESQPWLDTYVVGCLDALARIPYSLWSSCHSSKNSKSKGPRKSIRSAVTATETWCLIGMLIAPQVALQIYAALHDNARLVTELNELGTAGRVVCGNVDHWITLVGTGISCGLYLLAVILAWLSRDLPFCFNEKDPIFHAATISAIITAMSMAVAQVIDDPNTSPSAVVLLQSIVSIGIALTVLVLLVWPKIHRAWSGQTVIMSQLLSSSGSSNASNSNSSEATTASVTRSKHQQEEEGTTSPTFHDTTTTWNEHEALPSHIESQIWNLQMTFRGVTEKCGNGCTLSKTEWHQLQKSIQQLHTDLHQVHVE
;
A
#
# COMPACT_ATOMS: atom_id res chain seq x y z
N MET A 1 7.23 26.39 24.20
CA MET A 1 7.32 24.92 24.41
C MET A 1 7.14 24.17 23.09
N ILE A 2 7.72 24.70 22.03
CA ILE A 2 7.80 24.15 20.66
C ILE A 2 9.27 24.38 20.26
N ASP A 3 9.82 23.58 19.35
CA ASP A 3 11.17 23.66 18.75
C ASP A 3 12.31 22.78 19.28
N ALA A 4 12.01 21.50 19.54
CA ALA A 4 13.00 20.43 19.33
C ALA A 4 12.63 19.53 18.13
N ALA A 5 11.33 19.36 17.84
CA ALA A 5 10.82 18.64 16.68
C ALA A 5 11.10 19.38 15.36
N SER A 6 11.03 20.71 15.37
CA SER A 6 11.25 21.56 14.18
C SER A 6 12.69 21.48 13.65
N PHE A 7 13.67 21.22 14.52
CA PHE A 7 15.09 21.15 14.13
C PHE A 7 15.43 19.84 13.40
N PHE A 8 14.78 18.72 13.79
CA PHE A 8 14.93 17.44 13.08
C PHE A 8 14.17 17.43 11.74
N LEU A 9 13.04 18.13 11.66
CA LEU A 9 12.31 18.35 10.40
C LEU A 9 13.09 19.24 9.41
N LEU A 10 13.80 20.27 9.89
CA LEU A 10 14.54 21.19 9.02
C LEU A 10 15.71 20.50 8.29
N VAL A 11 16.43 19.58 8.95
CA VAL A 11 17.58 18.89 8.35
C VAL A 11 17.15 17.83 7.34
N CYS A 12 16.00 17.17 7.53
CA CYS A 12 15.44 16.27 6.51
C CYS A 12 14.79 17.03 5.34
N CYS A 13 14.23 18.22 5.55
CA CYS A 13 13.65 19.02 4.48
C CYS A 13 14.70 19.66 3.54
N CYS A 14 15.94 19.89 3.97
CA CYS A 14 16.95 20.54 3.11
C CYS A 14 17.57 19.65 2.01
N CYS A 15 17.39 18.31 2.04
CA CYS A 15 17.88 17.42 0.98
C CYS A 15 16.80 16.94 0.00
N CYS A 16 15.52 17.20 0.26
CA CYS A 16 14.45 16.99 -0.71
C CYS A 16 14.03 18.35 -1.28
N THR A 17 14.51 18.62 -2.50
CA THR A 17 14.12 19.77 -3.30
C THR A 17 12.61 19.97 -3.28
N GLN A 18 12.20 21.11 -2.73
CA GLN A 18 10.83 21.59 -2.55
C GLN A 18 10.08 21.89 -3.87
N ASN A 19 10.64 21.49 -5.01
CA ASN A 19 10.08 21.75 -6.34
C ASN A 19 9.35 20.53 -6.96
N ALA A 20 9.29 19.38 -6.28
CA ALA A 20 8.58 18.20 -6.79
C ALA A 20 7.25 17.90 -6.08
N VAL A 21 7.07 18.30 -4.81
CA VAL A 21 5.90 17.90 -4.01
C VAL A 21 4.70 18.85 -4.20
N SER A 22 4.94 20.12 -4.52
CA SER A 22 3.89 21.08 -4.91
C SER A 22 3.43 20.94 -6.37
N ALA A 23 4.12 20.12 -7.18
CA ALA A 23 3.70 19.78 -8.55
C ALA A 23 2.93 18.45 -8.65
N LEU A 24 2.98 17.59 -7.61
CA LEU A 24 2.27 16.30 -7.60
C LEU A 24 1.00 16.26 -6.75
N SER A 25 0.71 17.27 -5.92
CA SER A 25 -0.54 17.33 -5.12
C SER A 25 -1.70 18.09 -5.80
N GLN A 26 -1.54 18.47 -7.08
CA GLN A 26 -2.57 19.20 -7.84
C GLN A 26 -2.75 18.67 -9.28
N GLN A 27 -2.47 17.39 -9.48
CA GLN A 27 -2.99 16.61 -10.60
C GLN A 27 -3.64 15.33 -10.05
N VAL A 28 -4.65 15.50 -9.18
CA VAL A 28 -5.82 14.65 -9.34
C VAL A 28 -6.32 15.00 -10.73
N ALA A 29 -6.01 14.16 -11.72
CA ALA A 29 -6.70 14.22 -12.98
C ALA A 29 -8.19 14.21 -12.60
N PRO A 30 -8.96 15.29 -12.85
CA PRO A 30 -10.40 15.17 -12.72
C PRO A 30 -10.73 13.97 -13.59
N HIS A 31 -11.47 13.02 -13.03
CA HIS A 31 -12.10 11.95 -13.77
C HIS A 31 -12.34 12.48 -15.19
N ARG A 32 -11.56 12.01 -16.16
CA ARG A 32 -12.15 11.69 -17.46
C ARG A 32 -13.12 10.54 -17.16
N SER A 33 -14.15 10.82 -16.36
CA SER A 33 -15.49 10.68 -16.86
C SER A 33 -15.35 11.02 -18.33
N LEU A 34 -15.69 10.07 -19.17
CA LEU A 34 -16.46 10.49 -20.31
C LEU A 34 -17.60 11.34 -19.72
N GLN A 35 -17.35 12.64 -19.46
CA GLN A 35 -18.27 13.70 -19.81
C GLN A 35 -18.45 13.47 -21.30
N SER A 36 -19.30 12.47 -21.57
CA SER A 36 -20.22 12.48 -22.65
C SER A 36 -20.80 13.88 -22.62
N ASN A 37 -20.19 14.77 -23.40
CA ASN A 37 -20.77 16.05 -23.78
C ASN A 37 -22.08 15.84 -24.57
N ASN A 38 -22.49 14.59 -24.76
CA ASN A 38 -23.88 14.26 -24.96
C ASN A 38 -24.52 14.20 -23.57
N ASN A 39 -25.25 15.26 -23.21
CA ASN A 39 -26.42 15.12 -22.36
C ASN A 39 -27.33 14.09 -23.05
N THR A 40 -27.04 12.81 -22.89
CA THR A 40 -27.95 11.71 -23.18
C THR A 40 -29.01 11.82 -22.11
N THR A 41 -29.91 12.77 -22.33
CA THR A 41 -31.17 12.86 -21.61
C THR A 41 -31.88 11.56 -21.94
N VAL A 42 -31.96 10.68 -20.95
CA VAL A 42 -32.74 9.46 -21.08
C VAL A 42 -34.18 9.92 -21.25
N LEU A 43 -34.73 9.65 -22.43
CA LEU A 43 -36.10 10.01 -22.76
C LEU A 43 -37.01 8.91 -22.23
N PHE A 44 -37.99 9.30 -21.43
CA PHE A 44 -39.05 8.41 -20.97
C PHE A 44 -40.29 8.69 -21.79
N GLY A 45 -40.98 7.65 -22.23
CA GLY A 45 -42.16 7.89 -23.03
C GLY A 45 -42.77 6.63 -23.60
N THR A 46 -44.01 6.77 -24.02
CA THR A 46 -44.68 5.80 -24.89
C THR A 46 -44.49 6.24 -26.34
N ARG A 47 -44.95 5.44 -27.32
CA ARG A 47 -44.97 5.87 -28.73
C ARG A 47 -45.69 7.20 -28.96
N ASN A 48 -46.58 7.60 -28.05
CA ASN A 48 -47.49 8.74 -28.19
C ASN A 48 -47.09 9.99 -27.36
N GLY A 49 -45.97 9.96 -26.61
CA GLY A 49 -45.51 11.11 -25.84
C GLY A 49 -44.19 10.85 -25.11
N TYR A 50 -43.33 11.87 -25.07
CA TYR A 50 -42.00 11.80 -24.44
C TYR A 50 -41.83 12.90 -23.40
N ASP A 51 -41.13 12.59 -22.32
CA ASP A 51 -40.61 13.55 -21.36
C ASP A 51 -39.10 13.33 -21.15
N GLN A 52 -38.40 14.41 -20.83
CA GLN A 52 -37.00 14.33 -20.40
C GLN A 52 -37.01 13.79 -18.97
N GLY A 53 -36.49 12.58 -18.78
CA GLY A 53 -36.40 12.00 -17.45
C GLY A 53 -35.74 12.92 -16.45
N GLY A 54 -36.40 13.09 -15.31
CA GLY A 54 -35.92 13.92 -14.21
C GLY A 54 -36.40 13.38 -12.87
N ASN A 55 -36.23 14.19 -11.83
CA ASN A 55 -36.70 13.86 -10.48
C ASN A 55 -38.23 13.86 -10.34
N ALA A 56 -38.96 14.25 -11.39
CA ALA A 56 -40.41 14.31 -11.39
C ALA A 56 -41.02 12.90 -11.54
N THR A 57 -42.08 12.64 -10.79
CA THR A 57 -42.93 11.45 -10.97
C THR A 57 -43.74 11.62 -12.25
N MET A 58 -43.78 10.59 -13.09
CA MET A 58 -44.61 10.53 -14.30
C MET A 58 -45.83 9.67 -14.06
N CYS A 59 -46.95 10.03 -14.68
CA CYS A 59 -48.20 9.29 -14.58
C CYS A 59 -48.82 9.03 -15.95
N TRP A 60 -49.29 7.81 -16.16
CA TRP A 60 -50.08 7.44 -17.33
C TRP A 60 -51.44 6.94 -16.89
N GLN A 61 -52.46 7.36 -17.62
CA GLN A 61 -53.81 6.88 -17.46
C GLN A 61 -54.13 5.92 -18.60
N THR A 62 -54.58 4.72 -18.25
CA THR A 62 -55.10 3.74 -19.21
C THR A 62 -56.57 3.50 -18.90
N THR A 63 -57.42 3.67 -19.90
CA THR A 63 -58.86 3.44 -19.83
C THR A 63 -59.25 2.35 -20.81
N TRP A 64 -60.06 1.38 -20.39
CA TRP A 64 -60.55 0.33 -21.30
C TRP A 64 -61.99 -0.07 -21.00
N ASN A 65 -62.70 -0.47 -22.06
CA ASN A 65 -64.12 -0.79 -21.95
C ASN A 65 -64.33 -2.24 -21.47
N SER A 66 -64.80 -2.40 -20.23
CA SER A 66 -65.06 -3.72 -19.63
C SER A 66 -66.38 -4.35 -20.11
N SER A 67 -66.54 -4.51 -21.42
CA SER A 67 -67.69 -5.25 -21.98
C SER A 67 -67.61 -6.77 -21.74
N ALA A 68 -66.49 -7.26 -21.20
CA ALA A 68 -66.28 -8.66 -20.86
C ALA A 68 -67.04 -9.08 -19.59
N GLN A 69 -67.55 -10.32 -19.61
CA GLN A 69 -68.50 -10.88 -18.65
C GLN A 69 -68.15 -10.64 -17.16
N GLU A 70 -69.19 -10.25 -16.41
CA GLU A 70 -69.20 -9.89 -14.99
C GLU A 70 -68.59 -10.92 -14.02
N SER A 71 -68.41 -12.18 -14.46
CA SER A 71 -67.83 -13.28 -13.67
C SER A 71 -66.29 -13.29 -13.61
N GLN A 72 -65.58 -12.42 -14.35
CA GLN A 72 -64.11 -12.30 -14.27
C GLN A 72 -63.62 -11.06 -13.48
N LYS A 73 -64.53 -10.26 -12.91
CA LYS A 73 -64.22 -8.92 -12.39
C LYS A 73 -63.35 -8.83 -11.12
N SER A 74 -63.19 -9.89 -10.32
CA SER A 74 -62.53 -9.76 -9.00
C SER A 74 -61.02 -9.99 -9.00
N ASN A 75 -60.45 -10.61 -10.04
CA ASN A 75 -59.01 -10.92 -10.13
C ASN A 75 -58.38 -10.37 -11.41
N LEU A 76 -58.95 -9.31 -12.00
CA LEU A 76 -58.56 -8.80 -13.31
C LEU A 76 -57.07 -8.46 -13.40
N ILE A 77 -56.38 -8.01 -12.35
CA ILE A 77 -54.95 -7.74 -12.48
C ILE A 77 -54.12 -9.02 -12.62
N GLU A 78 -54.57 -10.15 -12.07
CA GLU A 78 -53.91 -11.45 -12.22
C GLU A 78 -54.34 -12.19 -13.51
N SER A 79 -55.61 -12.05 -13.94
CA SER A 79 -56.11 -12.70 -15.16
C SER A 79 -55.97 -11.86 -16.43
N SER A 80 -55.79 -10.54 -16.32
CA SER A 80 -55.76 -9.58 -17.43
C SER A 80 -54.39 -8.98 -17.68
N ASN A 81 -53.30 -9.52 -17.12
CA ASN A 81 -51.96 -9.22 -17.64
C ASN A 81 -51.95 -9.37 -19.18
N GLU A 82 -52.77 -10.25 -19.76
CA GLU A 82 -52.93 -10.35 -21.21
C GLU A 82 -53.45 -9.10 -21.93
N GLU A 83 -54.58 -8.58 -21.49
CA GLU A 83 -55.23 -7.41 -22.08
C GLU A 83 -54.54 -6.11 -21.66
N MET A 84 -54.02 -6.07 -20.44
CA MET A 84 -53.35 -4.94 -19.83
C MET A 84 -52.09 -4.50 -20.60
N PHE A 85 -51.39 -5.43 -21.26
CA PHE A 85 -50.23 -5.12 -22.11
C PHE A 85 -50.59 -4.87 -23.58
N ALA A 86 -51.72 -5.40 -24.08
CA ALA A 86 -52.18 -5.14 -25.44
C ALA A 86 -52.74 -3.71 -25.61
N LEU A 87 -53.14 -3.08 -24.50
CA LEU A 87 -53.72 -1.74 -24.44
C LEU A 87 -52.68 -0.63 -24.20
N SER A 88 -51.38 -0.91 -24.31
CA SER A 88 -50.34 0.11 -24.14
C SER A 88 -50.51 1.30 -25.10
N ASP A 89 -51.06 1.05 -26.29
CA ASP A 89 -51.33 2.07 -27.30
C ASP A 89 -52.44 3.07 -26.88
N GLU A 90 -53.28 2.70 -25.91
CA GLU A 90 -54.37 3.52 -25.36
C GLU A 90 -53.95 4.26 -24.08
N SER A 91 -52.70 4.11 -23.63
CA SER A 91 -52.19 4.86 -22.48
C SER A 91 -51.93 6.32 -22.83
N GLN A 92 -52.53 7.23 -22.06
CA GLN A 92 -52.32 8.66 -22.17
C GLN A 92 -51.36 9.13 -21.08
N LEU A 93 -50.23 9.71 -21.47
CA LEU A 93 -49.34 10.42 -20.54
C LEU A 93 -50.06 11.65 -20.00
N LEU A 94 -50.14 11.77 -18.67
CA LEU A 94 -50.69 12.95 -18.01
C LEU A 94 -49.62 14.05 -17.97
N PRO A 95 -49.99 15.33 -18.20
CA PRO A 95 -49.04 16.44 -18.18
C PRO A 95 -48.41 16.63 -16.79
N GLU A 96 -49.16 16.35 -15.74
CA GLU A 96 -48.68 16.26 -14.36
C GLU A 96 -49.45 15.11 -13.68
N CYS A 97 -48.79 14.41 -12.76
CA CYS A 97 -49.49 13.50 -11.85
C CYS A 97 -50.54 14.28 -11.02
N PHE A 98 -51.59 13.59 -10.55
CA PHE A 98 -52.56 14.21 -9.64
C PHE A 98 -51.85 14.84 -8.44
N ALA A 99 -52.26 16.05 -8.05
CA ALA A 99 -51.63 16.78 -6.94
C ALA A 99 -51.57 15.90 -5.68
N GLY A 100 -50.39 15.80 -5.06
CA GLY A 100 -50.16 14.91 -3.92
C GLY A 100 -49.84 13.45 -4.28
N THR A 101 -49.70 13.11 -5.57
CA THR A 101 -49.15 11.82 -6.01
C THR A 101 -47.65 11.93 -6.20
N MET A 102 -46.89 11.15 -5.43
CA MET A 102 -45.44 11.11 -5.48
C MET A 102 -44.99 9.66 -5.29
N LEU A 103 -44.24 9.14 -6.25
CA LEU A 103 -43.43 7.94 -6.08
C LEU A 103 -42.00 8.40 -5.82
N SER A 104 -41.35 7.93 -4.75
CA SER A 104 -39.94 8.16 -4.46
C SER A 104 -39.16 6.84 -4.41
N VAL A 105 -38.13 6.70 -5.22
CA VAL A 105 -37.25 5.51 -5.23
C VAL A 105 -35.94 5.82 -4.50
N ASN A 106 -35.80 5.27 -3.29
CA ASN A 106 -34.68 5.47 -2.39
C ASN A 106 -33.79 4.21 -2.38
N SER A 107 -32.50 4.34 -2.66
CA SER A 107 -31.58 3.22 -2.48
C SER A 107 -30.82 3.36 -1.18
N TYR A 108 -31.00 2.41 -0.26
CA TYR A 108 -30.31 2.41 1.03
C TYR A 108 -28.82 2.08 0.88
N ASP A 109 -28.47 1.29 -0.12
CA ASP A 109 -27.11 0.78 -0.33
C ASP A 109 -26.29 1.58 -1.36
N LEU A 110 -26.93 2.38 -2.24
CA LEU A 110 -26.26 3.16 -3.30
C LEU A 110 -25.99 4.62 -2.90
N GLU A 111 -26.14 4.99 -1.63
CA GLU A 111 -25.94 6.39 -1.22
C GLU A 111 -24.50 6.88 -1.42
N GLN A 112 -23.51 5.98 -1.33
CA GLN A 112 -22.09 6.33 -1.42
C GLN A 112 -21.43 5.99 -2.77
N GLU A 113 -21.86 4.94 -3.45
CA GLU A 113 -21.27 4.50 -4.73
C GLU A 113 -22.37 4.06 -5.71
N PRO A 114 -22.39 4.56 -6.96
CA PRO A 114 -23.37 4.18 -7.97
C PRO A 114 -23.02 2.83 -8.63
N GLN A 115 -22.37 1.90 -7.93
CA GLN A 115 -21.89 0.65 -8.52
C GLN A 115 -22.55 -0.56 -7.85
N LEU A 116 -23.19 -1.40 -8.66
CA LEU A 116 -23.78 -2.68 -8.27
C LEU A 116 -22.83 -3.80 -8.73
N PHE A 117 -22.54 -4.75 -7.85
CA PHE A 117 -21.68 -5.90 -8.14
C PHE A 117 -22.52 -7.16 -8.32
N LEU A 118 -22.17 -7.98 -9.30
CA LEU A 118 -22.79 -9.29 -9.47
C LEU A 118 -22.52 -10.18 -8.22
N GLY A 119 -23.53 -10.96 -7.83
CA GLY A 119 -23.51 -11.85 -6.67
C GLY A 119 -23.79 -11.18 -5.33
N ARG A 120 -24.15 -9.89 -5.29
CA ARG A 120 -24.50 -9.17 -4.06
C ARG A 120 -25.97 -8.73 -4.05
N PRO A 121 -26.68 -8.86 -2.91
CA PRO A 121 -28.01 -8.29 -2.73
C PRO A 121 -27.94 -6.79 -2.39
N TYR A 122 -28.88 -6.02 -2.92
CA TYR A 122 -29.03 -4.58 -2.74
C TYR A 122 -30.49 -4.24 -2.50
N THR A 123 -30.81 -3.38 -1.53
CA THR A 123 -32.21 -3.04 -1.20
C THR A 123 -32.57 -1.64 -1.65
N VAL A 124 -33.62 -1.55 -2.45
CA VAL A 124 -34.23 -0.31 -2.95
C VAL A 124 -35.59 -0.13 -2.30
N GLY A 125 -35.77 0.93 -1.53
CA GLY A 125 -37.08 1.35 -1.02
C GLY A 125 -37.87 2.11 -2.09
N MET A 126 -39.13 1.76 -2.28
CA MET A 126 -40.08 2.57 -3.05
C MET A 126 -41.16 3.09 -2.12
N ASP A 127 -41.32 4.41 -2.07
CA ASP A 127 -42.37 5.06 -1.31
C ASP A 127 -43.40 5.64 -2.27
N LEU A 128 -44.66 5.24 -2.15
CA LEU A 128 -45.77 5.83 -2.90
C LEU A 128 -46.66 6.62 -1.95
N GLU A 129 -46.89 7.88 -2.28
CA GLU A 129 -47.85 8.78 -1.66
C GLU A 129 -48.87 9.20 -2.72
N MET A 130 -50.17 9.17 -2.39
CA MET A 130 -51.25 9.53 -3.32
C MET A 130 -52.42 10.17 -2.57
N ASP A 131 -52.83 11.37 -2.98
CA ASP A 131 -54.02 12.04 -2.48
C ASP A 131 -55.22 11.82 -3.41
N PHE A 132 -56.12 10.94 -3.01
CA PHE A 132 -57.30 10.60 -3.82
C PHE A 132 -58.35 11.72 -3.87
N ALA A 133 -58.26 12.78 -3.05
CA ALA A 133 -59.15 13.95 -3.20
C ALA A 133 -58.89 14.72 -4.49
N GLN A 134 -57.67 14.61 -5.04
CA GLN A 134 -57.25 15.33 -6.23
C GLN A 134 -57.47 14.51 -7.51
N VAL A 135 -57.89 13.25 -7.39
CA VAL A 135 -58.23 12.40 -8.53
C VAL A 135 -59.60 12.83 -9.06
N THR A 136 -59.60 13.53 -10.19
CA THR A 136 -60.81 14.13 -10.79
C THR A 136 -61.69 13.13 -11.56
N ILE A 137 -61.30 11.85 -11.58
CA ILE A 137 -62.00 10.81 -12.33
C ILE A 137 -63.32 10.47 -11.63
N PRO A 138 -64.48 10.57 -12.31
CA PRO A 138 -65.77 10.26 -11.72
C PRO A 138 -65.92 8.73 -11.54
N LEU A 139 -65.47 8.23 -10.38
CA LEU A 139 -65.59 6.83 -10.00
C LEU A 139 -67.04 6.49 -9.62
N GLN A 140 -67.52 5.33 -10.05
CA GLN A 140 -68.90 4.88 -9.83
C GLN A 140 -69.24 4.68 -8.34
N ASN A 141 -68.23 4.41 -7.51
CA ASN A 141 -68.39 4.22 -6.06
C ASN A 141 -67.74 5.38 -5.29
N LYS A 142 -68.54 6.17 -4.57
CA LYS A 142 -68.05 7.38 -3.87
C LYS A 142 -67.26 7.07 -2.58
N THR A 143 -67.35 5.86 -2.05
CA THR A 143 -66.63 5.47 -0.83
C THR A 143 -65.30 4.81 -1.20
N LEU A 144 -64.20 5.53 -1.02
CA LEU A 144 -62.85 4.99 -1.15
C LEU A 144 -62.60 3.94 -0.05
N PRO A 145 -62.09 2.73 -0.37
CA PRO A 145 -61.73 1.74 0.63
C PRO A 145 -60.51 2.17 1.45
N ASP A 146 -60.46 1.78 2.73
CA ASP A 146 -59.34 2.13 3.64
C ASP A 146 -58.00 1.49 3.24
N ILE A 147 -58.05 0.39 2.47
CA ILE A 147 -56.90 -0.32 1.93
C ILE A 147 -57.12 -0.50 0.43
N TRP A 148 -56.14 -0.05 -0.35
CA TRP A 148 -56.08 -0.23 -1.79
C TRP A 148 -55.03 -1.28 -2.15
N GLU A 149 -55.36 -2.21 -3.04
CA GLU A 149 -54.38 -3.12 -3.60
C GLU A 149 -53.67 -2.44 -4.77
N ILE A 150 -52.35 -2.40 -4.72
CA ILE A 150 -51.50 -1.79 -5.75
C ILE A 150 -50.35 -2.73 -6.10
N TYR A 151 -49.70 -2.47 -7.23
CA TYR A 151 -48.66 -3.34 -7.76
C TYR A 151 -47.38 -2.54 -7.99
N PHE A 152 -46.26 -2.98 -7.44
CA PHE A 152 -44.96 -2.36 -7.65
C PHE A 152 -44.09 -3.22 -8.56
N ARG A 153 -43.19 -2.55 -9.28
CA ARG A 153 -42.16 -3.18 -10.10
C ARG A 153 -40.93 -2.29 -10.16
N LEU A 154 -39.76 -2.91 -10.17
CA LEU A 154 -38.49 -2.25 -10.45
C LEU A 154 -38.02 -2.65 -11.84
N HIS A 155 -37.61 -1.66 -12.63
CA HIS A 155 -37.03 -1.83 -13.95
C HIS A 155 -35.58 -1.38 -13.95
N LEU A 156 -34.78 -2.06 -14.75
CA LEU A 156 -33.38 -1.74 -14.98
C LEU A 156 -33.18 -1.59 -16.49
N CYS A 157 -33.09 -0.35 -16.96
CA CYS A 157 -32.96 0.00 -18.37
C CYS A 157 -31.52 0.34 -18.72
N ASP A 158 -31.02 -0.13 -19.86
CA ASP A 158 -29.66 0.22 -20.33
C ASP A 158 -29.60 1.72 -20.66
N ALA A 159 -28.76 2.46 -19.93
CA ALA A 159 -28.65 3.90 -20.10
C ALA A 159 -28.06 4.28 -21.47
N LEU A 160 -27.33 3.38 -22.12
CA LEU A 160 -26.70 3.64 -23.43
C LEU A 160 -27.72 3.70 -24.57
N GLN A 161 -28.87 3.04 -24.41
CA GLN A 161 -29.93 3.05 -25.43
C GLN A 161 -30.71 4.37 -25.42
N GLY A 162 -30.62 5.16 -24.33
CA GLY A 162 -31.25 6.47 -24.21
C GLY A 162 -32.77 6.47 -24.12
N TRP A 163 -33.40 5.28 -24.08
CA TRP A 163 -34.85 5.11 -23.99
C TRP A 163 -35.23 3.97 -23.04
N CYS A 164 -36.29 4.18 -22.27
CA CYS A 164 -36.83 3.22 -21.31
C CYS A 164 -38.35 3.40 -21.28
N ASP A 165 -39.10 2.39 -21.72
CA ASP A 165 -40.57 2.39 -21.72
C ASP A 165 -41.09 1.60 -20.51
N PRO A 166 -41.58 2.27 -19.45
CA PRO A 166 -42.13 1.57 -18.29
C PRO A 166 -43.40 0.76 -18.60
N ILE A 167 -44.10 1.07 -19.69
CA ILE A 167 -45.42 0.50 -19.97
C ILE A 167 -45.30 -0.75 -20.84
N ARG A 168 -44.30 -0.79 -21.74
CA ARG A 168 -44.09 -1.92 -22.63
C ARG A 168 -43.36 -3.05 -21.92
N ASP A 169 -44.06 -4.11 -21.56
CA ASP A 169 -43.42 -5.37 -21.15
C ASP A 169 -43.04 -6.17 -22.41
N THR A 170 -41.79 -6.03 -22.86
CA THR A 170 -41.31 -6.67 -24.10
C THR A 170 -41.37 -8.20 -24.04
N ARG A 171 -41.48 -8.80 -22.84
CA ARG A 171 -41.69 -10.26 -22.70
C ARG A 171 -42.97 -10.75 -23.38
N SER A 172 -43.94 -9.86 -23.62
CA SER A 172 -45.21 -10.20 -24.29
C SER A 172 -45.09 -10.39 -25.80
N GLU A 173 -44.00 -9.89 -26.43
CA GLU A 173 -43.79 -9.99 -27.88
C GLU A 173 -43.06 -11.28 -28.30
N ASP A 174 -42.38 -11.93 -27.35
CA ASP A 174 -41.71 -13.21 -27.58
C ASP A 174 -42.70 -14.37 -27.49
N ALA A 175 -43.29 -14.70 -28.64
CA ALA A 175 -44.25 -15.80 -28.83
C ALA A 175 -43.78 -17.20 -28.37
N VAL A 176 -42.50 -17.34 -27.99
CA VAL A 176 -41.88 -18.61 -27.55
C VAL A 176 -42.04 -18.85 -26.05
N LEU A 177 -42.13 -17.80 -25.23
CA LEU A 177 -42.54 -17.95 -23.83
C LEU A 177 -44.04 -17.73 -23.74
N THR A 178 -44.77 -18.84 -23.70
CA THR A 178 -46.17 -18.77 -23.28
C THR A 178 -46.24 -18.08 -21.92
N ARG A 179 -47.11 -17.07 -21.79
CA ARG A 179 -47.30 -16.23 -20.59
C ARG A 179 -47.44 -17.03 -19.29
N ALA A 180 -48.01 -18.23 -19.37
CA ALA A 180 -48.12 -19.19 -18.28
C ALA A 180 -46.75 -19.62 -17.69
N GLN A 181 -45.66 -19.53 -18.44
CA GLN A 181 -44.29 -19.84 -17.99
C GLN A 181 -43.56 -18.64 -17.39
N ALA A 182 -43.97 -17.41 -17.71
CA ALA A 182 -43.33 -16.19 -17.18
C ALA A 182 -43.70 -15.93 -15.71
N ASP A 183 -44.92 -16.33 -15.32
CA ASP A 183 -45.44 -16.23 -13.96
C ASP A 183 -45.33 -17.56 -13.18
N GLN A 184 -44.99 -18.68 -13.84
CA GLN A 184 -44.69 -19.92 -13.13
C GLN A 184 -43.30 -19.84 -12.49
N PRO A 185 -43.16 -20.30 -11.23
CA PRO A 185 -41.86 -20.50 -10.61
C PRO A 185 -41.04 -21.44 -11.50
N LEU A 186 -39.75 -21.17 -11.55
CA LEU A 186 -38.89 -21.81 -12.54
C LEU A 186 -38.78 -23.31 -12.25
N PRO A 187 -38.54 -24.19 -13.23
CA PRO A 187 -38.48 -25.62 -13.00
C PRO A 187 -37.45 -25.96 -11.90
N GLY A 188 -37.91 -26.27 -10.69
CA GLY A 188 -37.07 -26.51 -9.51
C GLY A 188 -37.16 -25.47 -8.39
N GLU A 189 -37.78 -24.31 -8.61
CA GLU A 189 -38.20 -23.41 -7.52
C GLU A 189 -39.46 -23.98 -6.86
N PRO A 190 -39.52 -24.08 -5.51
CA PRO A 190 -40.74 -24.45 -4.84
C PRO A 190 -41.83 -23.44 -5.21
N VAL A 191 -43.02 -23.93 -5.56
CA VAL A 191 -44.23 -23.12 -5.74
C VAL A 191 -44.58 -22.53 -4.37
N ALA A 192 -43.91 -21.45 -4.01
CA ALA A 192 -44.29 -20.64 -2.87
C ALA A 192 -45.54 -19.89 -3.33
N GLU A 193 -46.71 -20.28 -2.81
CA GLU A 193 -47.85 -19.37 -2.73
C GLU A 193 -47.31 -18.04 -2.23
N PHE A 194 -47.52 -16.95 -2.98
CA PHE A 194 -47.03 -15.61 -2.68
C PHE A 194 -47.25 -15.32 -1.18
N PRO A 195 -46.23 -15.44 -0.31
CA PRO A 195 -46.44 -15.02 1.06
C PRO A 195 -46.73 -13.52 0.97
N GLU A 196 -47.71 -13.02 1.73
CA GLU A 196 -48.03 -11.58 1.82
C GLU A 196 -46.83 -10.71 2.32
N THR A 197 -45.63 -11.28 2.40
CA THR A 197 -44.37 -10.72 2.90
C THR A 197 -43.16 -11.10 2.03
N ALA A 198 -43.32 -11.33 0.71
CA ALA A 198 -42.19 -11.70 -0.16
C ALA A 198 -41.27 -10.50 -0.50
N ASP A 199 -40.54 -10.01 0.50
CA ASP A 199 -39.64 -8.85 0.41
C ASP A 199 -38.27 -9.17 -0.24
N LYS A 200 -38.09 -10.38 -0.82
CA LYS A 200 -36.81 -10.83 -1.35
C LYS A 200 -36.91 -11.24 -2.81
N TRP A 201 -36.14 -10.56 -3.66
CA TRP A 201 -35.95 -10.98 -5.03
C TRP A 201 -34.56 -11.59 -5.20
N VAL A 202 -34.51 -12.76 -5.82
CA VAL A 202 -33.26 -13.46 -6.14
C VAL A 202 -33.21 -13.55 -7.67
N TYR A 203 -32.23 -12.91 -8.31
CA TYR A 203 -31.99 -13.15 -9.73
C TYR A 203 -31.37 -14.53 -9.89
N ASN A 204 -31.91 -15.30 -10.82
CA ASN A 204 -31.35 -16.58 -11.24
C ASN A 204 -30.72 -16.42 -12.65
N PRO A 205 -29.42 -16.71 -12.87
CA PRO A 205 -28.75 -16.57 -14.17
C PRO A 205 -29.04 -17.71 -15.14
N ASN A 206 -29.36 -18.90 -14.60
CA ASN A 206 -29.61 -20.12 -15.37
C ASN A 206 -31.07 -20.19 -15.82
N VAL A 207 -31.89 -19.37 -15.19
CA VAL A 207 -33.15 -18.99 -15.76
C VAL A 207 -32.84 -17.76 -16.58
N THR A 208 -32.93 -17.93 -17.89
CA THR A 208 -33.29 -16.83 -18.75
C THR A 208 -34.58 -16.22 -18.18
N LEU A 209 -34.46 -15.18 -17.34
CA LEU A 209 -35.36 -14.06 -17.49
C LEU A 209 -35.15 -13.71 -18.95
N ASN A 210 -36.12 -14.02 -19.79
CA ASN A 210 -36.07 -13.67 -21.20
C ASN A 210 -36.17 -12.15 -21.29
N GLY A 211 -35.12 -11.45 -20.87
CA GLY A 211 -34.63 -10.30 -21.57
C GLY A 211 -34.25 -10.83 -22.94
N LEU A 212 -35.07 -10.44 -23.90
CA LEU A 212 -34.85 -10.66 -25.31
C LEU A 212 -33.38 -10.36 -25.66
N THR A 213 -32.56 -11.37 -25.85
CA THR A 213 -31.44 -11.27 -26.81
C THR A 213 -31.99 -11.39 -28.23
N LEU A 214 -33.05 -10.65 -28.53
CA LEU A 214 -33.57 -10.47 -29.86
C LEU A 214 -33.20 -9.04 -30.22
N MET A 215 -32.20 -8.91 -31.10
CA MET A 215 -31.86 -7.66 -31.81
C MET A 215 -31.02 -6.61 -31.05
N GLY A 216 -30.27 -6.97 -30.01
CA GLY A 216 -29.21 -6.09 -29.48
C GLY A 216 -29.69 -4.94 -28.58
N GLU A 217 -30.86 -5.07 -27.96
CA GLU A 217 -31.38 -4.15 -26.96
C GLU A 217 -31.67 -4.89 -25.64
N ASP A 218 -30.83 -4.68 -24.62
CA ASP A 218 -30.93 -5.37 -23.32
C ASP A 218 -31.82 -4.57 -22.33
N TYR A 219 -33.09 -4.98 -22.15
CA TYR A 219 -33.98 -4.48 -21.10
C TYR A 219 -34.14 -5.52 -19.98
N TYR A 220 -34.07 -5.09 -18.72
CA TYR A 220 -34.24 -5.98 -17.57
C TYR A 220 -35.46 -5.57 -16.75
N TYR A 221 -36.42 -6.49 -16.74
CA TYR A 221 -37.73 -6.29 -16.14
C TYR A 221 -37.84 -7.03 -14.81
N GLY A 222 -38.32 -6.33 -13.78
CA GLY A 222 -38.69 -6.99 -12.54
C GLY A 222 -40.01 -7.78 -12.63
N ARG A 223 -40.29 -8.65 -11.65
CA ARG A 223 -41.60 -9.25 -11.35
C ARG A 223 -42.56 -8.19 -10.77
N TRP A 224 -43.86 -8.46 -10.77
CA TRP A 224 -44.83 -7.60 -10.09
C TRP A 224 -44.96 -8.00 -8.63
N CYS A 225 -44.91 -7.02 -7.73
CA CYS A 225 -45.16 -7.19 -6.30
C CYS A 225 -46.52 -6.59 -5.94
N LYS A 226 -47.47 -7.43 -5.53
CA LYS A 226 -48.75 -6.97 -4.97
C LYS A 226 -48.53 -6.41 -3.57
N TRP A 227 -49.07 -5.23 -3.30
CA TRP A 227 -48.91 -4.53 -2.03
C TRP A 227 -50.19 -3.78 -1.61
N LYS A 228 -50.20 -3.30 -0.36
CA LYS A 228 -51.36 -2.62 0.24
C LYS A 228 -51.04 -1.14 0.49
N LEU A 229 -51.72 -0.26 -0.22
CA LEU A 229 -51.70 1.18 -0.03
C LEU A 229 -52.70 1.56 1.07
N ARG A 230 -52.23 2.18 2.16
CA ARG A 230 -53.05 2.44 3.36
C ARG A 230 -53.38 3.92 3.50
N ARG A 231 -54.61 4.19 3.90
CA ARG A 231 -55.09 5.54 4.23
C ARG A 231 -54.39 6.08 5.47
N GLN A 232 -53.89 7.30 5.41
CA GLN A 232 -53.28 7.97 6.55
C GLN A 232 -54.33 8.83 7.27
N ASN A 233 -54.75 8.44 8.47
CA ASN A 233 -55.76 9.16 9.27
C ASN A 233 -57.11 9.36 8.52
N THR A 234 -57.90 10.38 8.89
CA THR A 234 -59.19 10.74 8.26
C THR A 234 -59.04 11.52 6.95
N THR A 235 -57.82 11.72 6.43
CA THR A 235 -57.59 12.46 5.17
C THR A 235 -57.79 11.54 3.96
N THR A 236 -57.77 12.08 2.75
CA THR A 236 -57.78 11.33 1.49
C THR A 236 -56.39 10.89 1.04
N LEU A 237 -55.38 11.07 1.90
CA LEU A 237 -53.99 10.74 1.63
C LEU A 237 -53.73 9.27 1.94
N TYR A 238 -53.05 8.60 1.02
CA TYR A 238 -52.61 7.23 1.17
C TYR A 238 -51.10 7.15 1.01
N ARG A 239 -50.47 6.29 1.82
CA ARG A 239 -49.02 6.11 1.79
C ARG A 239 -48.63 4.65 1.98
N THR A 240 -47.58 4.23 1.28
CA THR A 240 -46.90 2.97 1.55
C THR A 240 -45.43 3.05 1.21
N THR A 241 -44.65 2.17 1.83
CA THR A 241 -43.23 1.94 1.57
C THR A 241 -43.03 0.46 1.33
N ILE A 242 -42.33 0.09 0.26
CA ILE A 242 -41.97 -1.31 -0.04
C ILE A 242 -40.45 -1.42 -0.23
N PRO A 243 -39.76 -2.29 0.53
CA PRO A 243 -38.37 -2.63 0.25
C PRO A 243 -38.29 -3.71 -0.84
N ILE A 244 -37.51 -3.47 -1.89
CA ILE A 244 -37.25 -4.42 -2.96
C ILE A 244 -35.76 -4.73 -2.96
N THR A 245 -35.38 -5.95 -2.55
CA THR A 245 -34.00 -6.41 -2.63
C THR A 245 -33.71 -7.00 -4.00
N ILE A 246 -32.79 -6.42 -4.78
CA ILE A 246 -32.24 -6.98 -6.02
C ILE A 246 -30.90 -7.67 -5.75
N GLU A 247 -30.72 -8.90 -6.22
CA GLU A 247 -29.43 -9.58 -6.22
C GLU A 247 -29.13 -9.95 -7.65
N PHE A 248 -28.02 -9.50 -8.24
CA PHE A 248 -27.58 -10.03 -9.55
C PHE A 248 -26.81 -11.32 -9.32
N PRO A 249 -26.81 -12.29 -10.23
CA PRO A 249 -26.21 -13.57 -9.96
C PRO A 249 -24.76 -13.57 -10.41
N LEU A 250 -24.00 -14.51 -9.86
CA LEU A 250 -22.65 -14.75 -10.34
C LEU A 250 -22.70 -15.40 -11.72
N PRO A 251 -21.82 -15.00 -12.66
CA PRO A 251 -21.68 -15.70 -13.92
C PRO A 251 -21.31 -17.16 -13.65
N THR A 252 -22.08 -18.09 -14.23
CA THR A 252 -21.66 -19.50 -14.30
C THR A 252 -20.49 -19.62 -15.28
N ASN A 253 -19.58 -20.56 -15.02
CA ASN A 253 -18.29 -20.73 -15.72
C ASN A 253 -18.36 -20.79 -17.28
N ASP A 254 -19.54 -20.93 -17.89
CA ASP A 254 -19.73 -20.98 -19.35
C ASP A 254 -20.14 -19.65 -19.99
N ASN A 255 -20.49 -18.61 -19.22
CA ASN A 255 -21.07 -17.38 -19.75
C ASN A 255 -20.04 -16.27 -20.01
N SER A 256 -19.39 -16.33 -21.19
CA SER A 256 -18.50 -15.27 -21.75
C SER A 256 -19.15 -13.88 -21.93
N ILE A 257 -20.44 -13.74 -21.62
CA ILE A 257 -21.22 -12.52 -21.79
C ILE A 257 -20.80 -11.47 -20.75
N TYR A 258 -20.66 -11.85 -19.48
CA TYR A 258 -20.34 -10.90 -18.41
C TYR A 258 -18.89 -10.42 -18.43
N GLU A 259 -17.94 -11.28 -18.87
CA GLU A 259 -16.55 -10.85 -19.13
C GLU A 259 -16.45 -9.79 -20.23
N LYS A 260 -17.35 -9.84 -21.22
CA LYS A 260 -17.41 -8.87 -22.32
C LYS A 260 -18.22 -7.62 -22.00
N MET A 261 -19.16 -7.68 -21.06
CA MET A 261 -20.07 -6.57 -20.78
C MET A 261 -19.38 -5.36 -20.13
N GLY A 262 -18.28 -5.55 -19.40
CA GLY A 262 -17.65 -4.47 -18.65
C GLY A 262 -18.61 -3.84 -17.62
N ALA A 263 -18.23 -2.69 -17.04
CA ALA A 263 -19.17 -1.90 -16.24
C ALA A 263 -20.22 -1.29 -17.17
N ARG A 264 -21.48 -1.74 -17.07
CA ARG A 264 -22.58 -1.21 -17.88
C ARG A 264 -23.44 -0.23 -17.09
N PRO A 265 -23.74 0.95 -17.65
CA PRO A 265 -24.61 1.93 -16.99
C PRO A 265 -26.08 1.54 -17.17
N PHE A 266 -26.82 1.54 -16.09
CA PHE A 266 -28.25 1.27 -16.06
C PHE A 266 -29.00 2.41 -15.37
N VAL A 267 -30.26 2.59 -15.74
CA VAL A 267 -31.21 3.45 -15.03
C VAL A 267 -32.17 2.56 -14.26
N LEU A 268 -32.25 2.78 -12.95
CA LEU A 268 -33.25 2.17 -12.09
C LEU A 268 -34.53 2.99 -12.14
N LEU A 269 -35.64 2.33 -12.48
CA LEU A 269 -36.96 2.93 -12.59
C LEU A 269 -37.94 2.15 -11.72
N GLY A 270 -38.53 2.81 -10.73
CA GLY A 270 -39.66 2.27 -9.99
C GLY A 270 -40.95 2.57 -10.73
N GLN A 271 -41.85 1.57 -10.78
CA GLN A 271 -43.21 1.71 -11.28
C GLN A 271 -44.18 1.19 -10.23
N ALA A 272 -45.26 1.93 -10.03
CA ALA A 272 -46.41 1.55 -9.22
C ALA A 272 -47.67 1.64 -10.08
N VAL A 273 -48.55 0.64 -9.95
CA VAL A 273 -49.80 0.54 -10.70
C VAL A 273 -50.96 0.58 -9.72
N VAL A 274 -51.83 1.55 -9.90
CA VAL A 274 -52.98 1.83 -9.03
C VAL A 274 -54.27 1.63 -9.84
N PRO A 275 -55.04 0.56 -9.57
CA PRO A 275 -56.26 0.24 -10.31
C PRO A 275 -57.47 1.03 -9.79
N LEU A 276 -57.76 2.20 -10.35
CA LEU A 276 -58.76 3.16 -9.84
C LEU A 276 -60.24 2.68 -9.87
N GLY A 277 -60.55 1.65 -10.65
CA GLY A 277 -61.88 1.03 -10.70
C GLY A 277 -62.72 1.48 -11.91
N LEU A 278 -64.05 1.35 -11.80
CA LEU A 278 -64.99 1.65 -12.90
C LEU A 278 -65.41 3.12 -12.91
N THR A 279 -65.38 3.74 -14.10
CA THR A 279 -65.98 5.05 -14.36
C THR A 279 -67.51 4.95 -14.36
N ALA A 280 -68.18 6.11 -14.32
CA ALA A 280 -69.63 6.20 -14.52
C ALA A 280 -70.12 5.58 -15.85
N GLU A 281 -69.24 5.47 -16.84
CA GLU A 281 -69.52 4.94 -18.18
C GLU A 281 -69.23 3.43 -18.30
N GLY A 282 -68.74 2.80 -17.23
CA GLY A 282 -68.42 1.36 -17.21
C GLY A 282 -67.02 1.01 -17.73
N GLU A 283 -66.18 2.02 -17.97
CA GLU A 283 -64.78 1.84 -18.33
C GLU A 283 -63.94 1.59 -17.08
N GLN A 284 -62.96 0.70 -17.17
CA GLN A 284 -61.99 0.53 -16.10
C GLN A 284 -60.84 1.50 -16.29
N VAL A 285 -60.37 2.07 -15.18
CA VAL A 285 -59.26 3.03 -15.18
C VAL A 285 -58.12 2.51 -14.33
N ARG A 286 -56.91 2.64 -14.87
CA ARG A 286 -55.65 2.37 -14.20
C ARG A 286 -54.76 3.60 -14.27
N LEU A 287 -54.03 3.85 -13.18
CA LEU A 287 -52.98 4.84 -13.12
C LEU A 287 -51.64 4.14 -12.95
N ASP A 288 -50.74 4.32 -13.90
CA ASP A 288 -49.35 3.92 -13.79
C ASP A 288 -48.54 5.12 -13.33
N VAL A 289 -47.78 4.95 -12.26
CA VAL A 289 -46.92 5.97 -11.68
C VAL A 289 -45.49 5.46 -11.78
N ALA A 290 -44.59 6.20 -12.43
CA ALA A 290 -43.19 5.80 -12.51
C ALA A 290 -42.25 6.94 -12.12
N GLN A 291 -41.12 6.59 -11.52
CA GLN A 291 -40.07 7.53 -11.19
C GLN A 291 -38.72 6.83 -11.24
N THR A 292 -37.72 7.52 -11.79
CA THR A 292 -36.33 7.06 -11.77
C THR A 292 -35.71 7.31 -10.41
N VAL A 293 -34.67 6.54 -10.08
CA VAL A 293 -33.79 6.92 -8.97
C VAL A 293 -33.13 8.26 -9.34
N PRO A 294 -33.37 9.35 -8.58
CA PRO A 294 -32.86 10.68 -8.90
C PRO A 294 -31.36 10.65 -9.16
N SER A 295 -30.90 11.21 -10.28
CA SER A 295 -29.49 11.51 -10.56
C SER A 295 -28.49 10.33 -10.55
N LYS A 296 -28.93 9.07 -10.60
CA LYS A 296 -28.02 7.91 -10.51
C LYS A 296 -28.21 6.94 -11.67
N VAL A 297 -27.38 7.11 -12.68
CA VAL A 297 -26.97 5.96 -13.51
C VAL A 297 -26.20 5.01 -12.61
N VAL A 298 -26.62 3.77 -12.58
CA VAL A 298 -26.02 2.73 -11.75
C VAL A 298 -25.21 1.79 -12.62
N TYR A 299 -23.95 1.60 -12.28
CA TYR A 299 -23.03 0.75 -13.02
C TYR A 299 -23.09 -0.67 -12.48
N VAL A 300 -23.62 -1.62 -13.25
CA VAL A 300 -23.52 -3.04 -12.89
C VAL A 300 -22.19 -3.56 -13.39
N SER A 301 -21.37 -4.08 -12.47
CA SER A 301 -20.02 -4.59 -12.74
C SER A 301 -19.87 -6.02 -12.20
N PRO A 302 -19.01 -6.86 -12.81
CA PRO A 302 -18.63 -8.13 -12.19
C PRO A 302 -18.01 -7.88 -10.81
N PRO A 303 -18.09 -8.85 -9.87
CA PRO A 303 -17.42 -8.72 -8.59
C PRO A 303 -15.92 -8.49 -8.85
N PRO A 304 -15.29 -7.58 -8.11
CA PRO A 304 -13.88 -7.29 -8.32
C PRO A 304 -13.05 -8.55 -8.10
N GLU A 305 -12.08 -8.80 -8.98
CA GLU A 305 -11.10 -9.85 -8.75
C GLU A 305 -10.18 -9.39 -7.61
N ILE A 306 -10.39 -9.92 -6.41
CA ILE A 306 -9.56 -9.62 -5.25
C ILE A 306 -8.31 -10.49 -5.32
N ALA A 307 -7.21 -9.90 -5.76
CA ALA A 307 -5.92 -10.53 -5.77
C ALA A 307 -5.47 -10.81 -4.32
N VAL A 308 -5.34 -12.10 -4.00
CA VAL A 308 -4.80 -12.56 -2.72
C VAL A 308 -3.34 -12.97 -2.91
N VAL A 309 -2.51 -12.77 -1.89
CA VAL A 309 -1.11 -13.24 -1.90
C VAL A 309 -1.07 -14.76 -2.12
N GLY A 310 -0.41 -15.18 -3.20
CA GLY A 310 -0.35 -16.58 -3.61
C GLY A 310 0.37 -17.46 -2.58
N ASN A 311 -0.05 -18.73 -2.49
CA ASN A 311 0.56 -19.68 -1.54
C ASN A 311 2.06 -19.90 -1.79
N ARG A 312 2.50 -19.82 -3.05
CA ARG A 312 3.93 -19.92 -3.40
C ARG A 312 4.74 -18.80 -2.74
N THR A 313 4.27 -17.56 -2.82
CA THR A 313 4.92 -16.39 -2.20
C THR A 313 5.00 -16.55 -0.68
N LYS A 314 3.91 -17.04 -0.04
CA LYS A 314 3.89 -17.32 1.40
C LYS A 314 4.97 -18.34 1.81
N ILE A 315 5.09 -19.43 1.05
CA ILE A 315 6.09 -20.49 1.30
C ILE A 315 7.51 -19.94 1.13
N VAL A 316 7.78 -19.24 0.02
CA VAL A 316 9.11 -18.66 -0.25
C VAL A 316 9.50 -17.69 0.86
N LEU A 317 8.59 -16.79 1.25
CA LEU A 317 8.83 -15.84 2.33
C LEU A 317 9.11 -16.55 3.66
N ALA A 318 8.34 -17.58 4.01
CA ALA A 318 8.55 -18.35 5.22
C ALA A 318 9.93 -19.04 5.26
N VAL A 319 10.39 -19.59 4.13
CA VAL A 319 11.72 -20.21 4.01
C VAL A 319 12.83 -19.16 4.20
N VAL A 320 12.70 -18.00 3.55
CA VAL A 320 13.69 -16.91 3.67
C VAL A 320 13.78 -16.42 5.12
N ILE A 321 12.63 -16.19 5.78
CA ILE A 321 12.58 -15.79 7.19
C ILE A 321 13.20 -16.86 8.09
N ALA A 322 12.93 -18.15 7.86
CA ALA A 322 13.47 -19.23 8.67
C ALA A 322 15.00 -19.32 8.57
N VAL A 323 15.55 -19.26 7.36
CA VAL A 323 17.01 -19.32 7.14
C VAL A 323 17.70 -18.09 7.73
N ALA A 324 17.21 -16.88 7.41
CA ALA A 324 17.78 -15.64 7.92
C ALA A 324 17.63 -15.52 9.45
N GLY A 325 16.49 -15.95 9.99
CA GLY A 325 16.20 -15.94 11.42
C GLY A 325 17.08 -16.93 12.18
N MET A 326 17.33 -18.12 11.63
CA MET A 326 18.28 -19.08 12.20
C MET A 326 19.70 -18.50 12.25
N PHE A 327 20.15 -17.86 11.17
CA PHE A 327 21.45 -17.19 11.15
C PHE A 327 21.54 -16.08 12.20
N ALA A 328 20.53 -15.21 12.29
CA ALA A 328 20.47 -14.15 13.30
C ALA A 328 20.46 -14.71 14.73
N PHE A 329 19.75 -15.81 14.97
CA PHE A 329 19.69 -16.49 16.26
C PHE A 329 21.05 -17.08 16.66
N VAL A 330 21.76 -17.73 15.72
CA VAL A 330 23.12 -18.23 15.94
C VAL A 330 24.06 -17.07 16.26
N CYS A 331 23.97 -15.95 15.53
CA CYS A 331 24.77 -14.77 15.82
C CYS A 331 24.51 -14.22 17.23
N PHE A 332 23.24 -14.08 17.61
CA PHE A 332 22.86 -13.62 18.94
C PHE A 332 23.36 -14.58 20.04
N GLY A 333 23.13 -15.88 19.89
CA GLY A 333 23.58 -16.91 20.82
C GLY A 333 25.10 -16.91 21.00
N ALA A 334 25.85 -16.79 19.90
CA ALA A 334 27.31 -16.69 19.95
C ALA A 334 27.79 -15.45 20.72
N ILE A 335 27.16 -14.28 20.53
CA ILE A 335 27.51 -13.09 21.32
C ILE A 335 27.29 -13.31 22.81
N VAL A 336 26.18 -13.97 23.19
CA VAL A 336 25.86 -14.25 24.60
C VAL A 336 26.85 -15.24 25.21
N VAL A 337 27.17 -16.34 24.50
CA VAL A 337 28.11 -17.38 24.95
C VAL A 337 29.52 -16.82 25.08
N TYR A 338 30.00 -16.10 24.06
CA TYR A 338 31.36 -15.56 24.02
C TYR A 338 31.49 -14.16 24.63
N ARG A 339 30.53 -13.70 25.42
CA ARG A 339 30.51 -12.34 26.02
C ARG A 339 31.76 -12.01 26.85
N GLN A 340 32.40 -13.03 27.44
CA GLN A 340 33.59 -12.90 28.27
C GLN A 340 34.89 -12.87 27.46
N HIS A 341 34.84 -13.24 26.17
CA HIS A 341 36.02 -13.24 25.31
C HIS A 341 36.56 -11.81 25.11
N ALA A 342 37.88 -11.62 25.17
CA ALA A 342 38.51 -10.30 25.13
C ALA A 342 38.07 -9.47 23.90
N MET A 343 37.98 -10.13 22.73
CA MET A 343 37.51 -9.51 21.49
C MET A 343 36.07 -8.99 21.59
N MET A 344 35.16 -9.75 22.20
CA MET A 344 33.76 -9.35 22.37
C MET A 344 33.62 -8.23 23.41
N ARG A 345 34.41 -8.27 24.48
CA ARG A 345 34.46 -7.19 25.48
C ARG A 345 34.93 -5.87 24.87
N LEU A 346 35.95 -5.93 24.00
CA LEU A 346 36.47 -4.79 23.26
C LEU A 346 35.43 -4.25 22.27
N ALA A 347 34.72 -5.13 21.56
CA ALA A 347 33.64 -4.81 20.65
C ALA A 347 32.34 -4.32 21.33
N GLN A 348 32.36 -4.14 22.66
CA GLN A 348 31.22 -3.73 23.46
C GLN A 348 30.04 -4.70 23.31
N ALA A 349 30.26 -5.96 23.69
CA ALA A 349 29.29 -7.07 23.67
C ALA A 349 27.81 -6.70 23.92
N PRO A 350 27.41 -5.90 24.93
CA PRO A 350 26.00 -5.57 25.15
C PRO A 350 25.33 -4.82 23.98
N PHE A 351 26.02 -3.87 23.33
CA PHE A 351 25.46 -3.16 22.19
C PHE A 351 25.39 -4.06 20.95
N LEU A 352 26.36 -4.95 20.78
CA LEU A 352 26.33 -5.95 19.70
C LEU A 352 25.20 -6.96 19.91
N ALA A 353 24.95 -7.39 21.15
CA ALA A 353 23.86 -8.29 21.51
C ALA A 353 22.50 -7.63 21.27
N LEU A 354 22.32 -6.36 21.68
CA LEU A 354 21.10 -5.61 21.42
C LEU A 354 20.83 -5.46 19.92
N MET A 355 21.86 -5.12 19.15
CA MET A 355 21.75 -5.00 17.69
C MET A 355 21.35 -6.33 17.04
N ALA A 356 22.01 -7.44 17.42
CA ALA A 356 21.68 -8.76 16.91
C ALA A 356 20.25 -9.20 17.31
N ALA A 357 19.82 -8.88 18.53
CA ALA A 357 18.45 -9.13 18.98
C ALA A 357 17.43 -8.31 18.18
N ALA A 358 17.70 -7.03 17.92
CA ALA A 358 16.86 -6.19 17.08
C ALA A 358 16.75 -6.74 15.64
N CYS A 359 17.88 -7.13 15.03
CA CYS A 359 17.88 -7.79 13.72
C CYS A 359 17.08 -9.10 13.72
N LEU A 360 17.20 -9.91 14.78
CA LEU A 360 16.42 -11.15 14.92
C LEU A 360 14.91 -10.86 14.99
N VAL A 361 14.49 -9.92 15.84
CA VAL A 361 13.08 -9.50 15.95
C VAL A 361 12.57 -9.00 14.60
N GLN A 362 13.33 -8.14 13.92
CA GLN A 362 12.99 -7.61 12.60
C GLN A 362 12.80 -8.72 11.56
N ILE A 363 13.72 -9.68 11.47
CA ILE A 363 13.64 -10.78 10.51
C ILE A 363 12.45 -11.67 10.83
N VAL A 364 12.26 -12.06 12.09
CA VAL A 364 11.15 -12.92 12.51
C VAL A 364 9.82 -12.24 12.20
N PHE A 365 9.63 -10.99 12.61
CA PHE A 365 8.37 -10.27 12.36
C PHE A 365 8.20 -9.77 10.93
N SER A 366 9.14 -10.04 10.01
CA SER A 366 8.92 -9.74 8.60
C SER A 366 7.74 -10.53 8.00
N PHE A 367 7.25 -11.61 8.64
CA PHE A 367 6.02 -12.28 8.20
C PHE A 367 4.77 -11.38 8.32
N THR A 368 4.79 -10.35 9.18
CA THR A 368 3.64 -9.45 9.36
C THR A 368 3.41 -8.54 8.15
N HIS A 369 4.30 -8.56 7.16
CA HIS A 369 4.03 -7.97 5.84
C HIS A 369 2.92 -8.71 5.09
N LEU A 370 2.58 -9.95 5.46
CA LEU A 370 1.46 -10.69 4.89
C LEU A 370 0.13 -10.13 5.43
N PRO A 371 -0.75 -9.58 4.57
CA PRO A 371 -2.05 -9.07 4.99
C PRO A 371 -3.06 -10.23 5.15
N THR A 372 -2.81 -11.14 6.09
CA THR A 372 -3.68 -12.30 6.36
C THR A 372 -4.60 -12.11 7.56
N LYS A 373 -4.21 -11.23 8.49
CA LYS A 373 -4.99 -10.93 9.69
C LYS A 373 -4.81 -9.47 10.10
N ASP A 374 -5.83 -8.90 10.74
CA ASP A 374 -5.79 -7.51 11.22
C ASP A 374 -4.66 -7.28 12.24
N GLU A 375 -4.38 -8.27 13.09
CA GLU A 375 -3.31 -8.15 14.08
C GLU A 375 -1.93 -8.01 13.43
N TYR A 376 -1.73 -8.58 12.22
CA TYR A 376 -0.45 -8.45 11.53
C TYR A 376 -0.22 -7.01 11.08
N CYS A 377 -1.28 -6.32 10.64
CA CYS A 377 -1.22 -4.92 10.26
C CYS A 377 -0.86 -4.02 11.46
N GLN A 378 -1.46 -4.27 12.63
CA GLN A 378 -1.19 -3.51 13.85
C GLN A 378 0.23 -3.77 14.40
N LEU A 379 0.69 -5.01 14.35
CA LEU A 379 2.00 -5.40 14.88
C LEU A 379 3.17 -5.03 13.96
N ARG A 380 2.91 -4.85 12.66
CA ARG A 380 3.95 -4.57 11.66
C ARG A 380 4.79 -3.34 11.97
N GLY A 381 4.15 -2.21 12.29
CA GLY A 381 4.85 -0.97 12.63
C GLY A 381 5.86 -1.16 13.78
N PRO A 382 5.40 -1.48 15.00
CA PRO A 382 6.26 -1.58 16.16
C PRO A 382 7.25 -2.75 16.10
N LEU A 383 6.93 -3.86 15.44
CA LEU A 383 7.81 -5.04 15.42
C LEU A 383 8.80 -5.09 14.26
N VAL A 384 8.60 -4.26 13.22
CA VAL A 384 9.54 -4.17 12.08
C VAL A 384 10.25 -2.82 12.06
N GLN A 385 9.52 -1.70 12.10
CA GLN A 385 10.14 -0.37 11.95
C GLN A 385 10.95 0.04 13.18
N LEU A 386 10.49 -0.27 14.39
CA LEU A 386 11.22 0.08 15.60
C LEU A 386 12.57 -0.64 15.71
N PRO A 387 12.68 -1.96 15.44
CA PRO A 387 13.99 -2.60 15.35
C PRO A 387 14.92 -2.02 14.29
N ILE A 388 14.43 -1.63 13.11
CA ILE A 388 15.24 -0.97 12.06
C ILE A 388 15.88 0.31 12.61
N ALA A 389 15.05 1.20 13.16
CA ALA A 389 15.52 2.45 13.75
C ALA A 389 16.47 2.21 14.94
N LEU A 390 16.22 1.16 15.74
CA LEU A 390 17.06 0.80 16.88
C LEU A 390 18.44 0.35 16.42
N VAL A 391 18.53 -0.47 15.36
CA VAL A 391 19.80 -0.88 14.76
C VAL A 391 20.58 0.36 14.29
N ALA A 392 19.92 1.28 13.58
CA ALA A 392 20.53 2.53 13.14
C ALA A 392 21.03 3.39 14.32
N ALA A 393 20.21 3.57 15.36
CA ALA A 393 20.57 4.32 16.57
C ALA A 393 21.76 3.69 17.32
N VAL A 394 21.82 2.35 17.42
CA VAL A 394 22.97 1.65 18.03
C VAL A 394 24.23 1.87 17.20
N LEU A 395 24.16 1.88 15.86
CA LEU A 395 25.30 2.21 15.01
C LEU A 395 25.81 3.62 15.29
N VAL A 396 24.92 4.62 15.30
CA VAL A 396 25.26 6.01 15.65
C VAL A 396 25.94 6.07 17.01
N GLY A 397 25.35 5.47 18.05
CA GLY A 397 25.90 5.47 19.40
C GLY A 397 27.28 4.83 19.50
N ARG A 398 27.51 3.72 18.77
CA ARG A 398 28.81 3.06 18.71
C ARG A 398 29.88 3.91 18.03
N VAL A 399 29.57 4.47 16.85
CA VAL A 399 30.53 5.31 16.12
C VAL A 399 30.84 6.57 16.92
N TRP A 400 29.82 7.22 17.49
CA TRP A 400 30.00 8.39 18.36
C TRP A 400 30.91 8.09 19.54
N ARG A 401 30.74 6.93 20.21
CA ARG A 401 31.61 6.52 21.31
C ARG A 401 33.06 6.30 20.85
N VAL A 402 33.26 5.58 19.74
CA VAL A 402 34.61 5.35 19.16
C VAL A 402 35.27 6.69 18.85
N TYR A 403 34.54 7.57 18.15
CA TYR A 403 34.97 8.91 17.81
C TYR A 403 35.33 9.73 19.07
N GLY A 404 34.46 9.78 20.09
CA GLY A 404 34.69 10.53 21.33
C GLY A 404 35.91 10.04 22.12
N THR A 405 36.16 8.73 22.14
CA THR A 405 37.35 8.19 22.82
C THR A 405 38.65 8.50 22.07
N LEU A 406 38.65 8.45 20.73
CA LEU A 406 39.85 8.63 19.92
C LEU A 406 40.16 10.11 19.67
N SER A 407 39.16 10.95 19.48
CA SER A 407 39.33 12.42 19.36
C SER A 407 39.95 13.02 20.62
N ALA A 408 39.60 12.52 21.81
CA ALA A 408 40.23 12.94 23.07
C ALA A 408 41.74 12.61 23.10
N VAL A 409 42.14 11.48 22.52
CA VAL A 409 43.55 11.08 22.41
C VAL A 409 44.28 11.95 21.37
N GLN A 410 43.66 12.19 20.20
CA GLN A 410 44.26 13.04 19.17
C GLN A 410 44.43 14.50 19.62
N ARG A 411 43.47 15.04 20.38
CA ARG A 411 43.57 16.39 20.97
C ARG A 411 44.74 16.54 21.94
N LEU A 412 45.19 15.45 22.58
CA LEU A 412 46.40 15.48 23.42
C LEU A 412 47.68 15.48 22.58
N GLY A 413 47.64 15.00 21.33
CA GLY A 413 48.81 14.87 20.46
C GLY A 413 48.98 15.99 19.42
N ARG A 414 47.92 16.68 19.00
CA ARG A 414 47.99 17.75 18.00
C ARG A 414 47.97 19.14 18.65
N SER A 415 49.02 19.95 18.42
CA SER A 415 49.05 21.36 18.83
C SER A 415 48.17 22.20 17.89
N SER A 416 47.00 22.62 18.36
CA SER A 416 46.22 23.77 17.85
C SER A 416 46.03 23.88 16.33
N GLU A 417 45.87 22.77 15.62
CA GLU A 417 45.41 22.82 14.22
C GLU A 417 43.88 22.96 14.19
N SER A 418 43.35 23.80 13.32
CA SER A 418 41.93 24.14 13.27
C SER A 418 41.09 22.92 12.89
N GLN A 419 40.34 22.38 13.85
CA GLN A 419 39.41 21.27 13.64
C GLN A 419 38.28 21.70 12.68
N PRO A 420 37.85 20.86 11.72
CA PRO A 420 36.76 21.20 10.81
C PRO A 420 35.48 21.54 11.59
N TRP A 421 34.78 22.58 11.15
CA TRP A 421 33.60 23.11 11.84
C TRP A 421 32.47 22.06 11.95
N LEU A 422 32.30 21.23 10.93
CA LEU A 422 31.26 20.18 10.86
C LEU A 422 31.41 19.19 12.01
N ASP A 423 32.64 18.82 12.33
CA ASP A 423 32.98 17.89 13.38
C ASP A 423 32.59 18.43 14.76
N THR A 424 32.95 19.70 15.01
CA THR A 424 32.59 20.40 16.25
C THR A 424 31.07 20.50 16.43
N TYR A 425 30.34 20.74 15.33
CA TYR A 425 28.89 20.90 15.36
C TYR A 425 28.16 19.56 15.56
N VAL A 426 28.43 18.56 14.71
CA VAL A 426 27.74 17.26 14.77
C VAL A 426 28.02 16.55 16.10
N VAL A 427 29.28 16.47 16.51
CA VAL A 427 29.65 15.82 17.76
C VAL A 427 29.15 16.63 18.96
N GLY A 428 29.23 17.96 18.92
CA GLY A 428 28.70 18.83 19.96
C GLY A 428 27.18 18.68 20.16
N CYS A 429 26.42 18.53 19.07
CA CYS A 429 25.00 18.24 19.12
C CYS A 429 24.71 16.88 19.75
N LEU A 430 25.44 15.82 19.39
CA LEU A 430 25.28 14.49 19.97
C LEU A 430 25.66 14.45 21.45
N ASP A 431 26.73 15.13 21.84
CA ASP A 431 27.14 15.29 23.24
C ASP A 431 26.06 16.01 24.05
N ALA A 432 25.44 17.05 23.48
CA ALA A 432 24.34 17.76 24.11
C ALA A 432 23.12 16.84 24.28
N LEU A 433 22.73 16.12 23.22
CA LEU A 433 21.62 15.17 23.24
C LEU A 433 21.82 14.06 24.29
N ALA A 434 23.03 13.50 24.39
CA ALA A 434 23.35 12.45 25.35
C ALA A 434 23.22 12.91 26.83
N ARG A 435 23.34 14.22 27.09
CA ARG A 435 23.27 14.80 28.44
C ARG A 435 21.87 15.23 28.88
N ILE A 436 20.92 15.40 27.95
CA ILE A 436 19.54 15.84 28.26
C ILE A 436 18.85 14.91 29.29
N PRO A 437 18.89 13.57 29.16
CA PRO A 437 18.21 12.69 30.12
C PRO A 437 18.76 12.85 31.54
N TYR A 438 20.07 13.09 31.67
CA TYR A 438 20.71 13.31 32.97
C TYR A 438 20.33 14.64 33.59
N SER A 439 20.22 15.72 32.81
CA SER A 439 19.82 17.02 33.36
C SER A 439 18.38 16.99 33.85
N LEU A 440 17.49 16.26 33.16
CA LEU A 440 16.11 16.04 33.58
C LEU A 440 16.03 15.18 34.84
N TRP A 441 16.72 14.04 34.88
CA TRP A 441 16.71 13.15 36.05
C TRP A 441 17.36 13.80 37.28
N SER A 442 18.51 14.43 37.10
CA SER A 442 19.24 15.07 38.20
C SER A 442 18.51 16.29 38.76
N SER A 443 17.74 17.02 37.95
CA SER A 443 16.88 18.10 38.45
C SER A 443 15.77 17.59 39.39
N CYS A 444 15.27 16.37 39.16
CA CYS A 444 14.29 15.73 40.05
C CYS A 444 14.91 15.16 41.33
N HIS A 445 16.19 14.77 41.30
CA HIS A 445 16.89 14.14 42.43
C HIS A 445 17.91 15.02 43.16
N SER A 446 18.04 16.31 42.77
CA SER A 446 18.92 17.26 43.45
C SER A 446 18.34 17.70 44.80
N SER A 447 18.33 16.77 45.73
CA SER A 447 18.09 16.98 47.15
C SER A 447 19.26 17.77 47.75
N LYS A 448 19.19 19.10 47.66
CA LYS A 448 19.65 20.17 48.58
C LYS A 448 21.01 20.13 49.29
N ASN A 449 21.88 19.10 49.18
CA ASN A 449 22.99 18.94 50.13
C ASN A 449 24.42 18.93 49.59
N SER A 450 24.70 19.26 48.33
CA SER A 450 26.10 19.38 47.88
C SER A 450 26.54 20.84 47.68
N LYS A 451 26.92 21.51 48.77
CA LYS A 451 27.93 22.59 48.74
C LYS A 451 29.29 21.98 48.38
N SER A 452 29.45 21.49 47.16
CA SER A 452 30.73 20.92 46.71
C SER A 452 31.38 21.80 45.67
N LYS A 453 32.62 22.16 45.99
CA LYS A 453 33.63 22.93 45.27
C LYS A 453 33.60 22.68 43.76
N GLY A 454 33.81 23.77 43.02
CA GLY A 454 33.55 23.90 41.58
C GLY A 454 34.13 22.78 40.70
N PRO A 455 33.53 22.59 39.51
CA PRO A 455 33.83 21.48 38.63
C PRO A 455 35.27 21.58 38.14
N ARG A 456 36.16 20.79 38.73
CA ARG A 456 37.43 20.45 38.07
C ARG A 456 37.04 19.72 36.79
N LYS A 457 37.12 20.40 35.64
CA LYS A 457 37.02 19.80 34.31
C LYS A 457 38.09 18.72 34.22
N SER A 458 37.75 17.49 34.58
CA SER A 458 38.62 16.34 34.32
C SER A 458 38.78 16.25 32.82
N ILE A 459 40.00 16.49 32.34
CA ILE A 459 40.41 16.47 30.92
C ILE A 459 40.20 15.08 30.28
N ARG A 460 39.79 14.07 31.06
CA ARG A 460 39.51 12.71 30.60
C ARG A 460 38.10 12.26 31.00
N SER A 461 37.05 12.87 30.47
CA SER A 461 35.74 12.20 30.48
C SER A 461 35.69 11.22 29.31
N ALA A 462 36.15 9.99 29.54
CA ALA A 462 35.87 8.91 28.60
C ALA A 462 34.35 8.74 28.51
N VAL A 463 33.81 8.71 27.28
CA VAL A 463 32.38 8.50 27.04
C VAL A 463 31.95 7.19 27.71
N THR A 464 31.08 7.32 28.69
CA THR A 464 30.61 6.21 29.50
C THR A 464 29.59 5.37 28.72
N ALA A 465 29.50 4.08 29.02
CA ALA A 465 28.49 3.22 28.38
C ALA A 465 27.06 3.73 28.62
N THR A 466 26.82 4.33 29.79
CA THR A 466 25.53 4.90 30.17
C THR A 466 25.18 6.13 29.33
N GLU A 467 26.14 6.99 28.99
CA GLU A 467 25.92 8.10 28.04
C GLU A 467 25.55 7.58 26.64
N THR A 468 26.19 6.51 26.18
CA THR A 468 25.83 5.88 24.89
C THR A 468 24.42 5.30 24.92
N TRP A 469 24.00 4.65 26.01
CA TRP A 469 22.63 4.18 26.18
C TRP A 469 21.61 5.33 26.17
N CYS A 470 21.90 6.43 26.86
CA CYS A 470 21.07 7.63 26.83
C CYS A 470 20.94 8.20 25.42
N LEU A 471 22.05 8.28 24.67
CA LEU A 471 22.04 8.74 23.29
C LEU A 471 21.16 7.84 22.39
N ILE A 472 21.34 6.52 22.46
CA ILE A 472 20.52 5.56 21.71
C ILE A 472 19.03 5.74 22.05
N GLY A 473 18.71 5.88 23.34
CA GLY A 473 17.35 6.14 23.83
C GLY A 473 16.75 7.44 23.25
N MET A 474 17.53 8.52 23.20
CA MET A 474 17.07 9.80 22.64
C MET A 474 16.88 9.73 21.12
N LEU A 475 17.74 9.00 20.41
CA LEU A 475 17.65 8.83 18.96
C LEU A 475 16.46 7.94 18.55
N ILE A 476 16.11 6.94 19.36
CA ILE A 476 14.95 6.06 19.09
C ILE A 476 13.63 6.64 19.58
N ALA A 477 13.65 7.60 20.51
CA ALA A 477 12.45 8.19 21.10
C ALA A 477 11.44 8.76 20.07
N PRO A 478 11.85 9.48 19.00
CA PRO A 478 10.91 9.93 17.96
C PRO A 478 10.19 8.76 17.28
N GLN A 479 10.90 7.67 17.00
CA GLN A 479 10.31 6.48 16.39
C GLN A 479 9.32 5.80 17.36
N VAL A 480 9.68 5.66 18.64
CA VAL A 480 8.78 5.10 19.67
C VAL A 480 7.52 5.93 19.79
N ALA A 481 7.65 7.26 19.86
CA ALA A 481 6.50 8.17 19.96
C ALA A 481 5.58 8.04 18.73
N LEU A 482 6.15 7.94 17.54
CA LEU A 482 5.40 7.73 16.30
C LEU A 482 4.63 6.40 16.30
N GLN A 483 5.25 5.30 16.75
CA GLN A 483 4.58 4.00 16.83
C GLN A 483 3.49 3.95 17.91
N ILE A 484 3.69 4.62 19.05
CA ILE A 484 2.65 4.76 20.08
C ILE A 484 1.48 5.58 19.53
N TYR A 485 1.76 6.68 18.83
CA TYR A 485 0.73 7.48 18.19
C TYR A 485 -0.09 6.66 17.20
N ALA A 486 0.59 5.93 16.30
CA ALA A 486 -0.03 5.05 15.31
C ALA A 486 -0.90 3.98 15.99
N ALA A 487 -0.40 3.32 17.05
CA ALA A 487 -1.14 2.30 17.76
C ALA A 487 -2.39 2.83 18.51
N LEU A 488 -2.39 4.11 18.90
CA LEU A 488 -3.51 4.73 19.61
C LEU A 488 -4.58 5.31 18.68
N HIS A 489 -4.20 5.82 17.50
CA HIS A 489 -5.11 6.50 16.59
C HIS A 489 -5.56 5.63 15.42
N ASP A 490 -4.67 4.77 14.92
CA ASP A 490 -4.92 4.01 13.72
C ASP A 490 -5.33 2.58 14.05
N ASN A 491 -6.61 2.29 13.86
CA ASN A 491 -7.09 0.92 13.82
C ASN A 491 -6.73 0.31 12.46
N ALA A 492 -5.46 -0.09 12.32
CA ALA A 492 -4.98 -0.83 11.17
C ALA A 492 -5.85 -2.09 10.99
N ARG A 493 -6.64 -2.13 9.92
CA ARG A 493 -7.51 -3.26 9.54
C ARG A 493 -7.22 -3.64 8.11
N LEU A 494 -7.46 -4.90 7.77
CA LEU A 494 -7.44 -5.35 6.39
C LEU A 494 -8.54 -4.62 5.61
N VAL A 495 -8.13 -3.94 4.55
CA VAL A 495 -9.04 -3.26 3.63
C VAL A 495 -8.78 -3.82 2.23
N THR A 496 -9.86 -4.00 1.48
CA THR A 496 -9.76 -4.33 0.07
C THR A 496 -9.64 -3.03 -0.69
N GLU A 497 -8.46 -2.74 -1.20
CA GLU A 497 -8.21 -1.59 -2.06
C GLU A 497 -8.60 -1.96 -3.48
N LEU A 498 -9.58 -1.25 -4.04
CA LEU A 498 -10.03 -1.42 -5.41
C LEU A 498 -9.30 -0.45 -6.32
N ASN A 499 -9.08 -0.83 -7.58
CA ASN A 499 -8.55 0.09 -8.59
C ASN A 499 -9.58 1.19 -8.91
N GLU A 500 -9.14 2.23 -9.64
CA GLU A 500 -10.01 3.35 -10.05
C GLU A 500 -11.27 2.90 -10.83
N LEU A 501 -11.24 1.70 -11.41
CA LEU A 501 -12.34 1.13 -12.18
C LEU A 501 -13.27 0.22 -11.35
N GLY A 502 -12.91 -0.08 -10.10
CA GLY A 502 -13.61 -1.06 -9.25
C GLY A 502 -13.56 -2.50 -9.77
N THR A 503 -12.72 -2.82 -10.75
CA THR A 503 -12.70 -4.14 -11.44
C THR A 503 -11.71 -5.13 -10.84
N ALA A 504 -10.59 -4.62 -10.31
CA ALA A 504 -9.56 -5.41 -9.65
C ALA A 504 -9.29 -4.79 -8.29
N GLY A 505 -8.97 -5.64 -7.32
CA GLY A 505 -8.57 -5.17 -6.01
C GLY A 505 -7.48 -6.01 -5.40
N ARG A 506 -6.91 -5.53 -4.31
CA ARG A 506 -5.95 -6.25 -3.49
C ARG A 506 -6.29 -6.10 -2.02
N VAL A 507 -6.01 -7.15 -1.25
CA VAL A 507 -6.10 -7.06 0.21
C VAL A 507 -4.81 -6.43 0.72
N VAL A 508 -4.94 -5.26 1.34
CA VAL A 508 -3.84 -4.54 1.97
C VAL A 508 -4.15 -4.30 3.44
N CYS A 509 -3.11 -4.02 4.22
CA CYS A 509 -3.34 -3.36 5.50
C CYS A 509 -3.84 -1.96 5.17
N GLY A 510 -5.14 -1.73 5.39
CA GLY A 510 -5.79 -0.45 5.10
C GLY A 510 -5.09 0.68 5.81
N ASN A 511 -5.23 1.90 5.26
CA ASN A 511 -4.56 3.16 5.62
C ASN A 511 -4.11 3.26 7.08
N VAL A 512 -3.07 2.52 7.43
CA VAL A 512 -2.10 2.96 8.43
C VAL A 512 -1.44 4.08 7.68
N ASP A 513 -1.99 5.27 7.93
CA ASP A 513 -1.60 6.55 7.36
C ASP A 513 -0.25 6.45 6.67
N HIS A 514 -0.24 6.39 5.33
CA HIS A 514 0.98 6.16 4.52
C HIS A 514 2.13 7.07 4.97
N TRP A 515 1.79 8.27 5.46
CA TRP A 515 2.70 9.20 6.07
C TRP A 515 3.43 8.66 7.32
N ILE A 516 2.80 7.87 8.19
CA ILE A 516 3.46 7.27 9.37
C ILE A 516 4.55 6.31 8.92
N THR A 517 4.26 5.44 7.95
CA THR A 517 5.24 4.52 7.40
C THR A 517 6.36 5.28 6.68
N LEU A 518 6.01 6.31 5.92
CA LEU A 518 6.97 7.17 5.23
C LEU A 518 7.88 7.92 6.21
N VAL A 519 7.32 8.55 7.24
CA VAL A 519 8.04 9.31 8.27
C VAL A 519 8.90 8.36 9.11
N GLY A 520 8.38 7.21 9.52
CA GLY A 520 9.13 6.23 10.30
C GLY A 520 10.31 5.63 9.52
N THR A 521 10.12 5.36 8.23
CA THR A 521 11.20 4.92 7.33
C THR A 521 12.20 6.06 7.08
N GLY A 522 11.72 7.30 6.95
CA GLY A 522 12.54 8.50 6.81
C GLY A 522 13.42 8.75 8.03
N ILE A 523 12.89 8.63 9.26
CA ILE A 523 13.67 8.71 10.51
C ILE A 523 14.76 7.65 10.52
N SER A 524 14.41 6.41 10.16
CA SER A 524 15.38 5.30 10.10
C SER A 524 16.49 5.56 9.08
N CYS A 525 16.14 6.04 7.88
CA CYS A 525 17.08 6.44 6.84
C CYS A 525 18.02 7.56 7.32
N GLY A 526 17.46 8.59 7.96
CA GLY A 526 18.23 9.70 8.54
C GLY A 526 19.23 9.24 9.61
N LEU A 527 18.87 8.27 10.45
CA LEU A 527 19.78 7.68 11.43
C LEU A 527 20.92 6.89 10.76
N TYR A 528 20.65 6.15 9.68
CA TYR A 528 21.71 5.49 8.92
C TYR A 528 22.64 6.50 8.25
N LEU A 529 22.11 7.57 7.65
CA LEU A 529 22.93 8.65 7.09
C LEU A 529 23.78 9.35 8.16
N LEU A 530 23.23 9.59 9.34
CA LEU A 530 23.98 10.11 10.47
C LEU A 530 25.12 9.17 10.90
N ALA A 531 24.87 7.85 10.90
CA ALA A 531 25.91 6.86 11.15
C ALA A 531 27.02 6.89 10.08
N VAL A 532 26.65 7.07 8.80
CA VAL A 532 27.60 7.24 7.69
C VAL A 532 28.45 8.50 7.87
N ILE A 533 27.84 9.64 8.19
CA ILE A 533 28.55 10.91 8.42
C ILE A 533 29.54 10.77 9.57
N LEU A 534 29.13 10.19 10.69
CA LEU A 534 30.02 9.96 11.83
C LEU A 534 31.14 8.97 11.48
N ALA A 535 30.83 7.92 10.73
CA ALA A 535 31.84 6.93 10.32
C ALA A 535 32.85 7.56 9.36
N TRP A 536 32.39 8.45 8.47
CA TRP A 536 33.25 9.22 7.58
C TRP A 536 34.16 10.20 8.34
N LEU A 537 33.63 10.94 9.33
CA LEU A 537 34.42 11.79 10.22
C LEU A 537 35.45 10.99 11.05
N SER A 538 35.17 9.71 11.30
CA SER A 538 36.09 8.81 12.00
C SER A 538 37.20 8.22 11.12
N ARG A 539 37.20 8.49 9.80
CA ARG A 539 38.14 7.89 8.84
C ARG A 539 39.60 8.25 9.14
N ASP A 540 39.85 9.44 9.68
CA ASP A 540 41.19 9.96 9.99
C ASP A 540 41.74 9.49 11.35
N LEU A 541 41.00 8.63 12.05
CA LEU A 541 41.42 8.06 13.32
C LEU A 541 42.38 6.88 13.08
N PRO A 542 43.45 6.75 13.88
CA PRO A 542 44.46 5.70 13.70
C PRO A 542 43.83 4.30 13.74
N PHE A 543 44.32 3.42 12.86
CA PHE A 543 43.83 2.08 12.51
C PHE A 543 43.74 1.04 13.65
N CYS A 544 43.97 1.44 14.90
CA CYS A 544 44.02 0.55 16.07
C CYS A 544 42.74 -0.28 16.26
N PHE A 545 41.63 0.15 15.67
CA PHE A 545 40.43 -0.68 15.50
C PHE A 545 39.99 -0.62 14.03
N ASN A 546 40.31 -1.67 13.26
CA ASN A 546 39.82 -1.90 11.90
C ASN A 546 38.29 -2.22 11.88
N GLU A 547 37.52 -1.48 12.68
CA GLU A 547 36.06 -1.58 12.83
C GLU A 547 35.34 -0.45 12.08
N LYS A 548 36.05 0.64 11.74
CA LYS A 548 35.48 1.81 11.07
C LYS A 548 34.93 1.47 9.68
N ASP A 549 35.68 0.74 8.86
CA ASP A 549 35.32 0.46 7.48
C ASP A 549 34.11 -0.47 7.40
N PRO A 550 34.04 -1.57 8.18
CA PRO A 550 32.81 -2.37 8.27
C PRO A 550 31.59 -1.56 8.70
N ILE A 551 31.71 -0.65 9.68
CA ILE A 551 30.59 0.19 10.12
C ILE A 551 30.17 1.16 9.02
N PHE A 552 31.12 1.81 8.36
CA PHE A 552 30.85 2.70 7.25
C PHE A 552 30.13 1.97 6.11
N HIS A 553 30.61 0.80 5.69
CA HIS A 553 29.97 0.01 4.63
C HIS A 553 28.58 -0.49 5.03
N ALA A 554 28.41 -1.02 6.24
CA ALA A 554 27.12 -1.50 6.71
C ALA A 554 26.08 -0.36 6.80
N ALA A 555 26.46 0.80 7.33
CA ALA A 555 25.60 1.97 7.43
C ALA A 555 25.25 2.52 6.04
N THR A 556 26.23 2.59 5.12
CA THR A 556 26.03 3.10 3.76
C THR A 556 25.08 2.20 2.96
N ILE A 557 25.32 0.88 2.97
CA ILE A 557 24.44 -0.08 2.28
C ILE A 557 23.03 -0.03 2.87
N SER A 558 22.90 0.03 4.20
CA SER A 558 21.58 0.13 4.86
C SER A 558 20.86 1.43 4.53
N ALA A 559 21.56 2.57 4.47
CA ALA A 559 20.99 3.85 4.05
C ALA A 559 20.48 3.78 2.60
N ILE A 560 21.27 3.21 1.68
CA ILE A 560 20.88 3.05 0.28
C ILE A 560 19.66 2.14 0.15
N ILE A 561 19.66 0.97 0.81
CA ILE A 561 18.52 0.04 0.77
C ILE A 561 17.26 0.71 1.35
N THR A 562 17.39 1.45 2.45
CA THR A 562 16.25 2.16 3.06
C THR A 562 15.73 3.26 2.14
N ALA A 563 16.60 4.07 1.54
CA ALA A 563 16.20 5.11 0.58
C ALA A 563 15.53 4.53 -0.67
N MET A 564 16.09 3.46 -1.24
CA MET A 564 15.48 2.75 -2.37
C MET A 564 14.12 2.18 -1.98
N SER A 565 13.98 1.64 -0.78
CA SER A 565 12.69 1.10 -0.32
C SER A 565 11.59 2.14 -0.24
N MET A 566 11.92 3.38 0.17
CA MET A 566 10.97 4.49 0.18
C MET A 566 10.51 4.83 -1.24
N ALA A 567 11.44 4.93 -2.20
CA ALA A 567 11.11 5.22 -3.59
C ALA A 567 10.25 4.11 -4.21
N VAL A 568 10.63 2.85 -4.00
CA VAL A 568 9.92 1.72 -4.56
C VAL A 568 8.55 1.54 -3.90
N ALA A 569 8.41 1.82 -2.60
CA ALA A 569 7.10 1.78 -1.91
C ALA A 569 6.08 2.72 -2.56
N GLN A 570 6.49 3.87 -3.08
CA GLN A 570 5.61 4.79 -3.81
C GLN A 570 5.23 4.26 -5.21
N VAL A 571 6.17 3.59 -5.89
CA VAL A 571 5.95 3.06 -7.25
C VAL A 571 5.04 1.84 -7.24
N ILE A 572 5.13 0.99 -6.21
CA ILE A 572 4.35 -0.25 -6.10
C ILE A 572 2.97 -0.06 -5.45
N ASP A 573 2.63 1.19 -5.08
CA ASP A 573 1.36 1.49 -4.43
C ASP A 573 0.16 1.45 -5.38
N ASP A 574 0.40 1.23 -6.68
CA ASP A 574 -0.67 1.04 -7.66
C ASP A 574 -1.51 -0.22 -7.30
N PRO A 575 -2.85 -0.10 -7.20
CA PRO A 575 -3.75 -1.22 -6.91
C PRO A 575 -3.67 -2.35 -7.96
N ASN A 576 -3.18 -2.06 -9.16
CA ASN A 576 -2.95 -3.05 -10.21
C ASN A 576 -1.66 -3.87 -9.99
N THR A 577 -0.78 -3.45 -9.08
CA THR A 577 0.44 -4.19 -8.76
C THR A 577 0.10 -5.47 -7.98
N SER A 578 0.67 -6.60 -8.40
CA SER A 578 0.46 -7.87 -7.72
C SER A 578 0.81 -7.76 -6.22
N PRO A 579 -0.12 -8.11 -5.30
CA PRO A 579 0.13 -8.02 -3.85
C PRO A 579 1.28 -8.94 -3.41
N SER A 580 1.53 -10.02 -4.14
CA SER A 580 2.67 -10.90 -3.89
C SER A 580 4.01 -10.19 -4.08
N ALA A 581 4.13 -9.35 -5.10
CA ALA A 581 5.36 -8.60 -5.39
C ALA A 581 5.63 -7.55 -4.30
N VAL A 582 4.59 -6.82 -3.89
CA VAL A 582 4.68 -5.80 -2.82
C VAL A 582 5.16 -6.42 -1.52
N VAL A 583 4.52 -7.49 -1.07
CA VAL A 583 4.85 -8.16 0.20
C VAL A 583 6.27 -8.74 0.17
N LEU A 584 6.64 -9.40 -0.94
CA LEU A 584 7.95 -10.02 -1.09
C LEU A 584 9.06 -8.97 -1.09
N LEU A 585 8.87 -7.87 -1.81
CA LEU A 585 9.83 -6.78 -1.89
C LEU A 585 10.03 -6.08 -0.54
N GLN A 586 8.95 -5.71 0.14
CA GLN A 586 9.02 -5.07 1.47
C GLN A 586 9.71 -5.99 2.49
N SER A 587 9.42 -7.29 2.44
CA SER A 587 10.04 -8.29 3.31
C SER A 587 11.53 -8.47 3.01
N ILE A 588 11.92 -8.56 1.72
CA ILE A 588 13.32 -8.70 1.31
C ILE A 588 14.14 -7.48 1.71
N VAL A 589 13.60 -6.27 1.54
CA VAL A 589 14.27 -5.04 1.99
C VAL A 589 14.53 -5.09 3.49
N SER A 590 13.50 -5.38 4.29
CA SER A 590 13.63 -5.46 5.75
C SER A 590 14.68 -6.52 6.15
N ILE A 591 14.55 -7.75 5.65
CA ILE A 591 15.49 -8.84 5.95
C ILE A 591 16.90 -8.48 5.46
N GLY A 592 17.02 -7.84 4.30
CA GLY A 592 18.27 -7.39 3.72
C GLY A 592 19.03 -6.42 4.63
N ILE A 593 18.36 -5.38 5.14
CA ILE A 593 18.96 -4.42 6.08
C ILE A 593 19.52 -5.14 7.32
N ALA A 594 18.72 -6.03 7.93
CA ALA A 594 19.13 -6.80 9.10
C ALA A 594 20.33 -7.72 8.79
N LEU A 595 20.30 -8.43 7.67
CA LEU A 595 21.38 -9.32 7.24
C LEU A 595 22.66 -8.57 6.91
N THR A 596 22.60 -7.41 6.26
CA THR A 596 23.77 -6.57 5.99
C THR A 596 24.51 -6.23 7.29
N VAL A 597 23.78 -5.83 8.32
CA VAL A 597 24.36 -5.51 9.64
C VAL A 597 24.95 -6.75 10.31
N LEU A 598 24.23 -7.88 10.28
CA LEU A 598 24.73 -9.13 10.87
C LEU A 598 26.00 -9.64 10.16
N VAL A 599 26.00 -9.68 8.83
CA VAL A 599 27.10 -10.22 8.02
C VAL A 599 28.33 -9.31 8.06
N LEU A 600 28.18 -8.00 8.00
CA LEU A 600 29.33 -7.08 7.95
C LEU A 600 29.89 -6.75 9.34
N LEU A 601 29.05 -6.69 10.39
CA LEU A 601 29.50 -6.23 11.71
C LEU A 601 29.59 -7.33 12.76
N VAL A 602 28.62 -8.24 12.77
CA VAL A 602 28.52 -9.25 13.83
C VAL A 602 29.34 -10.49 13.49
N TRP A 603 29.17 -11.02 12.27
CA TRP A 603 29.81 -12.25 11.81
C TRP A 603 31.34 -12.23 11.89
N PRO A 604 32.06 -11.19 11.44
CA PRO A 604 33.52 -11.19 11.48
C PRO A 604 34.07 -11.26 12.92
N LYS A 605 33.32 -10.74 13.89
CA LYS A 605 33.70 -10.75 15.31
C LYS A 605 33.46 -12.12 15.95
N ILE A 606 32.35 -12.76 15.59
CA ILE A 606 32.07 -14.13 16.01
C ILE A 606 33.12 -15.06 15.41
N HIS A 607 33.40 -14.93 14.12
CA HIS A 607 34.41 -15.74 13.45
C HIS A 607 35.80 -15.61 14.12
N ARG A 608 36.23 -14.38 14.46
CA ARG A 608 37.49 -14.17 15.20
C ARG A 608 37.46 -14.74 16.63
N ALA A 609 36.32 -14.73 17.29
CA ALA A 609 36.17 -15.34 18.61
C ALA A 609 36.23 -16.87 18.53
N TRP A 610 35.65 -17.46 17.47
CA TRP A 610 35.69 -18.90 17.21
C TRP A 610 37.05 -19.40 16.77
N SER A 611 37.79 -18.62 15.98
CA SER A 611 39.14 -18.99 15.54
C SER A 611 40.18 -18.96 16.67
N GLY A 612 39.82 -18.48 17.86
CA GLY A 612 40.72 -18.38 19.01
C GLY A 612 41.86 -17.38 18.81
N GLN A 613 41.78 -16.50 17.79
CA GLN A 613 42.80 -15.51 17.52
C GLN A 613 42.84 -14.47 18.65
N THR A 614 43.92 -14.48 19.42
CA THR A 614 44.20 -13.47 20.45
C THR A 614 44.84 -12.25 19.78
N VAL A 615 44.17 -11.09 19.81
CA VAL A 615 44.78 -9.84 19.36
C VAL A 615 45.80 -9.39 20.40
N ILE A 616 47.07 -9.45 20.02
CA ILE A 616 48.19 -9.01 20.84
C ILE A 616 48.25 -7.48 20.78
N MET A 617 47.65 -6.81 21.77
CA MET A 617 47.62 -5.34 21.89
C MET A 617 49.02 -4.71 21.90
N SER A 618 50.06 -5.46 22.28
CA SER A 618 51.44 -4.96 22.32
C SER A 618 52.03 -4.68 20.93
N GLN A 619 51.58 -5.37 19.87
CA GLN A 619 52.05 -5.11 18.51
C GLN A 619 51.57 -3.74 17.99
N LEU A 620 50.39 -3.29 18.43
CA LEU A 620 49.85 -1.97 18.07
C LEU A 620 50.58 -0.82 18.77
N LEU A 621 51.04 -1.03 20.00
CA LEU A 621 51.82 -0.03 20.74
C LEU A 621 53.29 -0.01 20.31
N SER A 622 53.84 -1.15 19.84
CA SER A 622 55.24 -1.23 19.42
C SER A 622 55.49 -0.69 18.00
N SER A 623 54.53 -0.81 17.06
CA SER A 623 54.76 -0.35 15.68
C SER A 623 54.84 1.18 15.54
N SER A 624 54.19 1.94 16.44
CA SER A 624 54.22 3.41 16.42
C SER A 624 55.50 4.00 17.02
N GLY A 625 56.32 3.20 17.73
CA GLY A 625 57.54 3.67 18.38
C GLY A 625 58.80 3.59 17.53
N SER A 626 58.84 2.76 16.48
CA SER A 626 60.09 2.49 15.75
C SER A 626 60.31 3.34 14.50
N SER A 627 59.30 4.07 14.01
CA SER A 627 59.43 4.87 12.78
C SER A 627 60.08 6.25 12.97
N ASN A 628 60.27 6.72 14.21
CA ASN A 628 60.96 7.98 14.50
C ASN A 628 62.38 7.81 15.07
N ALA A 629 62.85 6.57 15.32
CA ALA A 629 64.15 6.31 15.93
C ALA A 629 65.28 5.97 14.94
N SER A 630 65.00 5.84 13.64
CA SER A 630 66.00 5.41 12.64
C SER A 630 66.58 6.53 11.77
N ASN A 631 66.38 7.81 12.11
CA ASN A 631 66.89 8.94 11.29
C ASN A 631 67.82 9.90 12.03
N SER A 632 68.43 9.48 13.15
CA SER A 632 69.50 10.23 13.82
C SER A 632 70.84 9.48 13.71
N ASN A 633 71.66 9.93 12.75
CA ASN A 633 73.12 9.87 12.64
C ASN A 633 73.83 8.50 12.53
N SER A 634 74.38 8.21 11.34
CA SER A 634 75.70 7.57 11.22
C SER A 634 76.46 8.07 9.98
N SER A 635 77.16 9.18 10.16
CA SER A 635 78.28 9.62 9.31
C SER A 635 79.51 9.73 10.20
N GLU A 636 80.25 8.63 10.43
CA GLU A 636 81.68 8.72 10.83
C GLU A 636 82.45 7.39 10.68
N ALA A 637 83.43 7.46 9.77
CA ALA A 637 84.70 6.74 9.60
C ALA A 637 85.02 5.41 10.35
N THR A 638 85.20 4.37 9.53
CA THR A 638 86.39 3.50 9.36
C THR A 638 87.43 3.38 10.50
N THR A 639 87.66 2.16 11.02
CA THR A 639 88.99 1.49 11.02
C THR A 639 88.92 0.01 11.43
N ALA A 640 89.89 -0.74 10.91
CA ALA A 640 90.02 -2.20 10.87
C ALA A 640 90.24 -2.90 12.21
N SER A 641 89.91 -4.19 12.31
CA SER A 641 90.89 -5.29 12.37
C SER A 641 90.32 -6.62 12.93
N VAL A 642 90.46 -7.67 12.12
CA VAL A 642 91.17 -8.92 12.43
C VAL A 642 90.54 -9.98 13.38
N THR A 643 90.53 -11.20 12.83
CA THR A 643 90.60 -12.57 13.43
C THR A 643 89.35 -13.32 13.93
N ARG A 644 89.00 -14.36 13.14
CA ARG A 644 89.22 -15.81 13.43
C ARG A 644 88.24 -16.54 14.35
N SER A 645 87.48 -17.49 13.76
CA SER A 645 87.52 -18.95 14.03
C SER A 645 86.24 -19.60 13.47
N LYS A 646 86.30 -20.34 12.35
CA LYS A 646 86.32 -21.82 12.30
C LYS A 646 85.34 -22.51 13.26
N HIS A 647 84.24 -23.08 12.73
CA HIS A 647 84.07 -24.53 12.70
C HIS A 647 83.15 -24.96 11.56
N GLN A 648 83.42 -26.17 11.10
CA GLN A 648 83.13 -26.82 9.83
C GLN A 648 82.26 -28.06 10.07
N GLN A 649 81.33 -28.35 9.14
CA GLN A 649 80.75 -29.64 8.70
C GLN A 649 79.36 -29.34 8.12
N GLU A 650 79.08 -29.39 6.82
CA GLU A 650 79.26 -30.44 5.79
C GLU A 650 78.33 -31.63 6.02
N GLU A 651 77.16 -31.60 5.37
CA GLU A 651 76.54 -32.79 4.77
C GLU A 651 75.61 -32.38 3.60
N GLU A 652 75.78 -33.10 2.49
CA GLU A 652 75.12 -32.94 1.20
C GLU A 652 73.63 -33.35 1.25
N GLY A 653 72.80 -32.71 0.41
CA GLY A 653 71.45 -33.19 0.18
C GLY A 653 70.62 -32.32 -0.76
N THR A 654 70.79 -32.54 -2.06
CA THR A 654 69.75 -32.41 -3.12
C THR A 654 68.90 -31.13 -3.20
N THR A 655 69.21 -30.36 -4.23
CA THR A 655 68.45 -29.25 -4.80
C THR A 655 67.00 -29.61 -5.15
N SER A 656 66.04 -28.91 -4.53
CA SER A 656 64.73 -28.58 -5.10
C SER A 656 64.58 -27.05 -5.08
N PRO A 657 64.08 -26.41 -6.15
CA PRO A 657 63.88 -24.97 -6.15
C PRO A 657 62.66 -24.64 -5.29
N THR A 658 62.88 -24.04 -4.13
CA THR A 658 61.84 -23.43 -3.32
C THR A 658 61.34 -22.18 -4.05
N PHE A 659 60.18 -22.29 -4.66
CA PHE A 659 59.39 -21.17 -5.15
C PHE A 659 59.03 -20.31 -3.93
N HIS A 660 59.66 -19.13 -3.81
CA HIS A 660 59.19 -18.11 -2.90
C HIS A 660 57.93 -17.50 -3.50
N ASP A 661 56.77 -17.90 -3.02
CA ASP A 661 55.53 -17.14 -3.18
C ASP A 661 55.65 -15.85 -2.36
N THR A 662 56.31 -14.85 -2.94
CA THR A 662 56.02 -13.46 -2.62
C THR A 662 54.67 -13.15 -3.23
N THR A 663 53.58 -13.39 -2.48
CA THR A 663 52.31 -12.71 -2.72
C THR A 663 52.55 -11.21 -2.59
N THR A 664 52.75 -10.55 -3.71
CA THR A 664 52.67 -9.10 -3.86
C THR A 664 51.24 -8.69 -3.52
N THR A 665 51.03 -8.27 -2.28
CA THR A 665 49.83 -7.52 -1.93
C THR A 665 49.89 -6.21 -2.69
N TRP A 666 49.04 -6.08 -3.72
CA TRP A 666 48.79 -4.81 -4.40
C TRP A 666 48.50 -3.74 -3.35
N ASN A 667 49.32 -2.68 -3.32
CA ASN A 667 49.01 -1.50 -2.52
C ASN A 667 47.78 -0.83 -3.15
N GLU A 668 46.72 -0.58 -2.36
CA GLU A 668 45.49 0.15 -2.74
C GLU A 668 45.72 1.60 -3.23
N HIS A 669 46.96 1.98 -3.54
CA HIS A 669 47.38 3.31 -3.96
C HIS A 669 48.10 3.33 -5.32
N GLU A 670 48.25 2.18 -6.00
CA GLU A 670 48.69 2.19 -7.39
C GLU A 670 47.50 2.54 -8.30
N ALA A 671 47.59 3.71 -8.94
CA ALA A 671 46.61 4.17 -9.91
C ALA A 671 46.46 3.14 -11.04
N LEU A 672 45.24 2.97 -11.55
CA LEU A 672 45.01 2.11 -12.70
C LEU A 672 45.90 2.56 -13.86
N PRO A 673 46.46 1.63 -14.66
CA PRO A 673 47.19 1.99 -15.86
C PRO A 673 46.35 2.97 -16.70
N SER A 674 46.97 4.07 -17.12
CA SER A 674 46.28 5.20 -17.77
C SER A 674 45.45 4.80 -19.01
N HIS A 675 45.81 3.69 -19.66
CA HIS A 675 45.02 3.13 -20.77
C HIS A 675 43.67 2.57 -20.30
N ILE A 676 43.59 1.93 -19.12
CA ILE A 676 42.33 1.41 -18.55
C ILE A 676 41.46 2.59 -18.08
N GLU A 677 42.04 3.60 -17.44
CA GLU A 677 41.30 4.81 -17.05
C GLU A 677 40.68 5.50 -18.27
N SER A 678 41.43 5.60 -19.37
CA SER A 678 40.93 6.18 -20.62
C SER A 678 39.76 5.39 -21.23
N GLN A 679 39.76 4.06 -21.11
CA GLN A 679 38.68 3.20 -21.59
C GLN A 679 37.44 3.29 -20.72
N ILE A 680 37.61 3.32 -19.39
CA ILE A 680 36.51 3.54 -18.44
C ILE A 680 35.84 4.89 -18.71
N TRP A 681 36.64 5.94 -18.94
CA TRP A 681 36.14 7.26 -19.28
C TRP A 681 35.35 7.28 -20.60
N ASN A 682 35.85 6.60 -21.64
CA ASN A 682 35.13 6.47 -22.92
C ASN A 682 33.80 5.71 -22.76
N LEU A 683 33.77 4.68 -21.92
CA LEU A 683 32.56 3.91 -21.61
C LEU A 683 31.54 4.77 -20.86
N GLN A 684 31.97 5.56 -19.87
CA GLN A 684 31.12 6.51 -19.15
C GLN A 684 30.56 7.59 -20.08
N MET A 685 31.37 8.16 -20.97
CA MET A 685 30.91 9.15 -21.96
C MET A 685 29.91 8.55 -22.95
N THR A 686 30.10 7.30 -23.36
CA THR A 686 29.17 6.58 -24.24
C THR A 686 27.84 6.34 -23.52
N PHE A 687 27.86 5.85 -22.28
CA PHE A 687 26.65 5.66 -21.48
C PHE A 687 25.90 6.97 -21.25
N ARG A 688 26.62 8.04 -20.90
CA ARG A 688 26.05 9.36 -20.67
C ARG A 688 25.38 9.91 -21.92
N GLY A 689 26.05 9.82 -23.08
CA GLY A 689 25.48 10.24 -24.36
C GLY A 689 24.24 9.44 -24.77
N VAL A 690 24.17 8.16 -24.40
CA VAL A 690 22.97 7.33 -24.60
C VAL A 690 21.83 7.77 -23.68
N THR A 691 22.08 7.98 -22.39
CA THR A 691 21.06 8.48 -21.45
C THR A 691 20.57 9.90 -21.76
N GLU A 692 21.45 10.77 -22.25
CA GLU A 692 21.07 12.16 -22.61
C GLU A 692 20.26 12.20 -23.92
N LYS A 693 20.52 11.30 -24.87
CA LYS A 693 19.72 11.18 -26.11
C LYS A 693 18.41 10.42 -25.90
N CYS A 694 18.40 9.47 -24.96
CA CYS A 694 17.27 8.57 -24.71
C CYS A 694 16.84 8.73 -23.26
N GLY A 695 15.97 9.70 -22.98
CA GLY A 695 15.11 9.63 -21.79
C GLY A 695 14.30 8.33 -21.77
N ASN A 696 13.69 8.02 -20.62
CA ASN A 696 12.96 6.76 -20.33
C ASN A 696 12.14 6.22 -21.53
N GLY A 697 12.72 5.32 -22.35
CA GLY A 697 11.93 4.53 -23.31
C GLY A 697 12.50 4.24 -24.70
N CYS A 698 13.67 4.75 -25.12
CA CYS A 698 14.19 4.42 -26.46
C CYS A 698 15.09 3.18 -26.48
N THR A 699 14.90 2.34 -27.51
CA THR A 699 15.77 1.17 -27.81
C THR A 699 17.02 1.61 -28.57
N LEU A 700 18.20 1.22 -28.10
CA LEU A 700 19.50 1.48 -28.75
C LEU A 700 19.52 0.97 -30.20
N SER A 701 20.14 1.73 -31.11
CA SER A 701 20.33 1.24 -32.48
C SER A 701 21.30 0.04 -32.49
N LYS A 702 21.12 -0.87 -33.45
CA LYS A 702 21.96 -2.08 -33.60
C LYS A 702 23.46 -1.74 -33.68
N THR A 703 23.81 -0.61 -34.29
CA THR A 703 25.19 -0.12 -34.41
C THR A 703 25.76 0.36 -33.07
N GLU A 704 24.97 1.10 -32.28
CA GLU A 704 25.40 1.56 -30.95
C GLU A 704 25.53 0.38 -29.97
N TRP A 705 24.62 -0.60 -30.05
CA TRP A 705 24.71 -1.82 -29.26
C TRP A 705 25.99 -2.61 -29.58
N HIS A 706 26.33 -2.73 -30.86
CA HIS A 706 27.51 -3.46 -31.28
C HIS A 706 28.81 -2.77 -30.85
N GLN A 707 28.82 -1.42 -30.87
CA GLN A 707 29.95 -0.63 -30.42
C GLN A 707 30.13 -0.71 -28.89
N LEU A 708 29.05 -0.72 -28.12
CA LEU A 708 29.08 -0.94 -26.67
C LEU A 708 29.65 -2.32 -26.33
N GLN A 709 29.19 -3.38 -27.02
CA GLN A 709 29.71 -4.74 -26.82
C GLN A 709 31.22 -4.82 -27.09
N LYS A 710 31.70 -4.19 -28.17
CA LYS A 710 33.12 -4.18 -28.51
C LYS A 710 33.98 -3.48 -27.44
N SER A 711 33.51 -2.35 -26.91
CA SER A 711 34.20 -1.62 -25.84
C SER A 711 34.25 -2.41 -24.52
N ILE A 712 33.17 -3.11 -24.16
CA ILE A 712 33.15 -3.97 -22.95
C ILE A 712 34.10 -5.16 -23.11
N GLN A 713 34.13 -5.78 -24.29
CA GLN A 713 34.98 -6.94 -24.55
C GLN A 713 36.46 -6.57 -24.56
N GLN A 714 36.81 -5.37 -25.06
CA GLN A 714 38.17 -4.83 -24.99
C GLN A 714 38.58 -4.58 -23.52
N LEU A 715 37.73 -3.90 -22.73
CA LEU A 715 38.01 -3.62 -21.33
C LEU A 715 38.20 -4.90 -20.49
N HIS A 716 37.39 -5.93 -20.76
CA HIS A 716 37.53 -7.24 -20.12
C HIS A 716 38.88 -7.91 -20.46
N THR A 717 39.33 -7.79 -21.71
CA THR A 717 40.60 -8.36 -22.16
C THR A 717 41.78 -7.64 -21.48
N ASP A 718 41.73 -6.31 -21.42
CA ASP A 718 42.78 -5.49 -20.81
C ASP A 718 42.85 -5.68 -19.28
N LEU A 719 41.70 -5.80 -18.60
CA LEU A 719 41.64 -6.17 -17.17
C LEU A 719 42.19 -7.57 -16.90
N HIS A 720 41.92 -8.53 -17.79
CA HIS A 720 42.45 -9.88 -17.65
C HIS A 720 43.97 -9.92 -17.88
N GLN A 721 44.50 -9.07 -18.78
CA GLN A 721 45.93 -8.96 -18.98
C GLN A 721 46.64 -8.38 -17.75
N VAL A 722 46.07 -7.32 -17.14
CA VAL A 722 46.60 -6.73 -15.90
C VAL A 722 46.45 -7.64 -14.67
N HIS A 723 45.55 -8.62 -14.69
CA HIS A 723 45.44 -9.61 -13.62
C HIS A 723 46.44 -10.77 -13.76
N VAL A 724 46.91 -11.02 -14.98
CA VAL A 724 47.86 -12.09 -15.31
C VAL A 724 49.31 -11.60 -15.22
N GLU A 725 49.56 -10.33 -15.54
CA GLU A 725 50.81 -9.60 -15.25
C GLU A 725 50.92 -9.22 -13.77
#